data_AF-A0A971HC01-F1
#
_entry.id   AF-A0A971HC01-F1
#
_cell.length_a   1.000
_cell.length_b   1.000
_cell.length_c   1.000
_cell.angle_alpha   90.00
_cell.angle_beta   90.00
_cell.angle_gamma   90.00
#
_symmetry.space_group_name_H-M   'P 1'
#
loop_
_entity.id
_entity.type
_entity.pdbx_description
1 polymer ?
#
loop_
_entity_poly.entity_id
_entity_poly.type
_entity_poly.pdbx_seq_one_letter_code
_entity_poly.pdbx_strand_id
1 'polypeptide(L)'
;MNTSRKAIRTFIMLALLCLTLTAAGFAVYENRQEAGNSDLNIQNGGLLLSVGEDFYFVDKGIFLQRNDEVIPLCAGEARNLNLYENYIYFSISNKVFKIPAAGGQAQEVFEAPADIGQMYVIGGSLRYISEGRVYELSENSPVAEEIGGMSGVLGLIPTTYGDLLLTGEHFDYTVWAKGKQVLTGVSSCYTDSGYLAVLKDGKNYMAELSELFSDFNESSGLMPFEIHGQISLMELLDIDIENSISEDNDNNELMLDFAAILKNAGMEPVYEAEDKTIQLFTSNTQTIPSLSQGQKNIVKRARQLHEIEWTPLEDRYQWNYRGVFKAETTYKGLPYGQPVNSNGYVGYGVSLETFASSVADNTSKFYTSYSEYNKIAPVYSTDCSGYLSYTWGLAVRATTYSIPNYAEKVGDKSIYSLQVGDCLNDVSSHVVLVSDLTYDSQGQIVGVEIMEQTPVITKLTRYGQGESRSLASLQSYYLNRGYSIYRNPKRDEVTYTPNPAVPLDGEKGTRDPAPKSKTSAIAGGKTVELYNDSQSPIYYTRDGSDPSVSGTKYTGAITVNNTTKLRAITVSGNYSGSNILEYTVKVPQANTPKAELESGQMYGNLVSSGSKIKLTTSSGAKIYYTTDGSEPTVSSSVYSSPITITKDMTIKAMALGDGYK
;
A
#
# COMPACT_ATOMS: atom_id res chain seq x y z
N MET A 1 0.34 -35.42 4.95
CA MET A 1 -0.21 -35.19 3.60
C MET A 1 -1.64 -34.60 3.56
N ASN A 2 -2.40 -34.53 4.66
CA ASN A 2 -3.75 -33.92 4.67
C ASN A 2 -3.85 -32.53 5.33
N THR A 3 -2.74 -31.95 5.79
CA THR A 3 -2.70 -30.63 6.44
C THR A 3 -2.24 -29.49 5.53
N SER A 4 -1.75 -29.78 4.31
CA SER A 4 -1.27 -28.77 3.35
C SER A 4 -2.35 -28.24 2.39
N ARG A 5 -3.54 -28.85 2.32
CA ARG A 5 -4.65 -28.35 1.48
C ARG A 5 -5.52 -27.29 2.16
N LYS A 6 -5.47 -27.16 3.50
CA LYS A 6 -6.20 -26.12 4.24
C LYS A 6 -5.52 -24.74 4.16
N ALA A 7 -4.19 -24.69 4.11
CA ALA A 7 -3.43 -23.44 3.99
C ALA A 7 -3.49 -22.81 2.59
N ILE A 8 -3.62 -23.63 1.54
CA ILE A 8 -3.77 -23.15 0.14
C ILE A 8 -5.14 -22.48 -0.08
N ARG A 9 -6.19 -22.92 0.62
CA ARG A 9 -7.50 -22.25 0.62
C ARG A 9 -7.48 -20.90 1.34
N THR A 10 -6.68 -20.76 2.39
CA THR A 10 -6.49 -19.49 3.11
C THR A 10 -5.72 -18.45 2.30
N PHE A 11 -4.83 -18.88 1.38
CA PHE A 11 -4.06 -17.97 0.54
C PHE A 11 -4.86 -17.44 -0.67
N ILE A 12 -5.76 -18.25 -1.23
CA ILE A 12 -6.75 -17.77 -2.22
C ILE A 12 -7.72 -16.78 -1.57
N MET A 13 -8.11 -17.00 -0.30
CA MET A 13 -8.91 -16.02 0.47
C MET A 13 -8.18 -14.69 0.71
N LEU A 14 -6.84 -14.68 0.85
CA LEU A 14 -6.08 -13.43 1.08
C LEU A 14 -5.93 -12.59 -0.20
N ALA A 15 -5.75 -13.23 -1.36
CA ALA A 15 -5.74 -12.54 -2.66
C ALA A 15 -7.13 -12.06 -3.07
N LEU A 16 -8.17 -12.81 -2.71
CA LEU A 16 -9.56 -12.34 -2.79
C LEU A 16 -9.86 -11.23 -1.78
N LEU A 17 -9.23 -11.21 -0.58
CA LEU A 17 -9.42 -10.16 0.42
C LEU A 17 -9.16 -8.75 -0.15
N CYS A 18 -8.14 -8.59 -1.00
CA CYS A 18 -7.81 -7.32 -1.66
C CYS A 18 -8.80 -6.91 -2.77
N LEU A 19 -9.46 -7.89 -3.41
CA LEU A 19 -10.53 -7.66 -4.41
C LEU A 19 -11.93 -7.55 -3.77
N THR A 20 -12.14 -8.14 -2.59
CA THR A 20 -13.39 -8.07 -1.83
C THR A 20 -13.47 -6.86 -0.91
N LEU A 21 -12.33 -6.29 -0.49
CA LEU A 21 -12.31 -5.00 0.23
C LEU A 21 -12.68 -3.82 -0.67
N THR A 22 -12.49 -3.95 -1.99
CA THR A 22 -12.92 -2.96 -3.00
C THR A 22 -14.37 -3.18 -3.47
N ALA A 23 -14.90 -4.41 -3.37
CA ALA A 23 -16.29 -4.74 -3.68
C ALA A 23 -17.24 -4.79 -2.46
N ALA A 24 -16.74 -4.55 -1.24
CA ALA A 24 -17.58 -4.31 -0.06
C ALA A 24 -18.13 -2.88 -0.13
N GLY A 25 -18.99 -2.63 -1.12
CA GLY A 25 -19.77 -1.42 -1.19
C GLY A 25 -20.50 -1.22 0.13
N PHE A 26 -20.39 -0.01 0.68
CA PHE A 26 -21.23 0.49 1.74
C PHE A 26 -22.69 0.09 1.47
N ALA A 27 -23.23 -0.88 2.21
CA ALA A 27 -24.67 -1.12 2.27
C ALA A 27 -25.29 0.05 3.06
N VAL A 28 -25.39 1.22 2.42
CA VAL A 28 -26.15 2.37 2.92
C VAL A 28 -27.45 2.37 2.15
N TYR A 29 -28.49 1.72 2.70
CA TYR A 29 -29.78 1.65 2.03
C TYR A 29 -30.77 2.69 2.52
N GLU A 30 -31.08 3.64 1.63
CA GLU A 30 -32.40 4.28 1.56
C GLU A 30 -33.41 3.44 0.76
N ASN A 31 -33.00 2.34 0.11
CA ASN A 31 -33.87 1.53 -0.76
C ASN A 31 -33.90 0.04 -0.35
N ARG A 32 -35.07 -0.49 0.01
CA ARG A 32 -35.20 -1.86 0.57
C ARG A 32 -34.97 -3.00 -0.44
N GLN A 33 -34.75 -2.72 -1.73
CA GLN A 33 -34.84 -3.71 -2.82
C GLN A 33 -33.50 -4.26 -3.34
N GLU A 34 -32.38 -3.89 -2.74
CA GLU A 34 -31.06 -4.32 -3.20
C GLU A 34 -30.49 -5.47 -2.35
N ALA A 35 -29.47 -6.15 -2.87
CA ALA A 35 -28.88 -7.32 -2.25
C ALA A 35 -28.06 -6.96 -1.01
N GLY A 36 -28.15 -7.79 0.02
CA GLY A 36 -27.48 -7.56 1.31
C GLY A 36 -25.96 -7.72 1.30
N ASN A 37 -25.35 -8.10 0.18
CA ASN A 37 -23.91 -8.19 -0.02
C ASN A 37 -23.58 -8.17 -1.52
N SER A 38 -22.32 -7.91 -1.87
CA SER A 38 -21.86 -7.94 -3.26
C SER A 38 -21.75 -9.36 -3.79
N ASP A 39 -22.02 -9.50 -5.07
CA ASP A 39 -21.99 -10.77 -5.78
C ASP A 39 -20.60 -11.41 -5.83
N LEU A 40 -19.55 -10.60 -5.97
CA LEU A 40 -18.17 -11.07 -5.92
C LEU A 40 -17.87 -11.75 -4.58
N ASN A 41 -18.27 -11.15 -3.47
CA ASN A 41 -18.03 -11.73 -2.16
C ASN A 41 -18.91 -12.98 -1.93
N ILE A 42 -20.18 -12.94 -2.30
CA ILE A 42 -21.10 -14.08 -2.14
C ILE A 42 -20.68 -15.29 -2.99
N GLN A 43 -20.25 -15.10 -4.24
CA GLN A 43 -19.69 -16.17 -5.07
C GLN A 43 -18.44 -16.82 -4.44
N ASN A 44 -17.69 -16.06 -3.64
CA ASN A 44 -16.55 -16.55 -2.87
C ASN A 44 -16.92 -17.06 -1.46
N GLY A 45 -18.21 -17.34 -1.24
CA GLY A 45 -18.74 -17.91 -0.01
C GLY A 45 -19.24 -16.89 1.00
N GLY A 46 -19.27 -15.60 0.66
CA GLY A 46 -19.83 -14.53 1.48
C GLY A 46 -19.18 -14.43 2.83
N LEU A 47 -17.86 -14.34 2.86
CA LEU A 47 -17.08 -14.47 4.10
C LEU A 47 -16.87 -13.14 4.80
N LEU A 48 -17.11 -12.02 4.10
CA LEU A 48 -16.89 -10.67 4.59
C LEU A 48 -18.16 -9.82 4.47
N LEU A 49 -18.32 -8.79 5.30
CA LEU A 49 -19.38 -7.79 5.17
C LEU A 49 -18.95 -6.52 5.91
N SER A 50 -19.20 -5.34 5.33
CA SER A 50 -18.96 -4.06 6.01
C SER A 50 -20.27 -3.31 6.23
N VAL A 51 -20.44 -2.75 7.43
CA VAL A 51 -21.63 -1.98 7.83
C VAL A 51 -21.17 -0.71 8.54
N GLY A 52 -21.09 0.40 7.81
CA GLY A 52 -20.49 1.63 8.34
C GLY A 52 -19.00 1.43 8.65
N GLU A 53 -18.60 1.65 9.91
CA GLU A 53 -17.22 1.41 10.38
C GLU A 53 -17.00 -0.01 10.91
N ASP A 54 -18.07 -0.81 11.01
CA ASP A 54 -18.03 -2.18 11.48
C ASP A 54 -17.66 -3.13 10.33
N PHE A 55 -16.81 -4.11 10.64
CA PHE A 55 -16.38 -5.13 9.69
C PHE A 55 -16.67 -6.53 10.23
N TYR A 56 -17.41 -7.32 9.47
CA TYR A 56 -17.77 -8.69 9.83
C TYR A 56 -16.99 -9.67 8.96
N PHE A 57 -16.45 -10.73 9.56
CA PHE A 57 -15.73 -11.76 8.85
C PHE A 57 -15.99 -13.16 9.42
N VAL A 58 -15.80 -14.17 8.59
CA VAL A 58 -15.91 -15.58 8.96
C VAL A 58 -14.53 -16.20 9.20
N ASP A 59 -14.30 -16.72 10.41
CA ASP A 59 -13.16 -17.59 10.75
C ASP A 59 -13.57 -18.68 11.77
N LYS A 60 -14.12 -19.81 11.30
CA LYS A 60 -14.72 -20.85 12.17
C LYS A 60 -15.83 -20.32 13.11
N GLY A 61 -16.41 -19.20 12.73
CA GLY A 61 -17.39 -18.41 13.45
C GLY A 61 -17.52 -17.05 12.79
N ILE A 62 -18.47 -16.24 13.21
CA ILE A 62 -18.63 -14.86 12.76
C ILE A 62 -17.99 -13.95 13.79
N PHE A 63 -17.19 -13.01 13.32
CA PHE A 63 -16.53 -11.99 14.13
C PHE A 63 -16.92 -10.61 13.63
N LEU A 64 -17.04 -9.67 14.57
CA LEU A 64 -17.18 -8.25 14.33
C LEU A 64 -15.89 -7.55 14.77
N GLN A 65 -15.24 -6.87 13.85
CA GLN A 65 -14.22 -5.89 14.15
C GLN A 65 -14.86 -4.49 14.21
N ARG A 66 -14.74 -3.84 15.36
CA ARG A 66 -15.17 -2.46 15.59
C ARG A 66 -14.01 -1.70 16.21
N ASN A 67 -13.50 -0.69 15.51
CA ASN A 67 -12.22 -0.06 15.83
C ASN A 67 -11.09 -1.12 15.88
N ASP A 68 -10.33 -1.16 16.97
CA ASP A 68 -9.25 -2.12 17.21
C ASP A 68 -9.70 -3.40 17.95
N GLU A 69 -11.01 -3.54 18.24
CA GLU A 69 -11.54 -4.69 18.98
C GLU A 69 -12.18 -5.72 18.05
N VAL A 70 -11.95 -7.00 18.33
CA VAL A 70 -12.55 -8.15 17.62
C VAL A 70 -13.47 -8.90 18.57
N ILE A 71 -14.76 -8.96 18.21
CA ILE A 71 -15.84 -9.51 19.01
C ILE A 71 -16.39 -10.77 18.32
N PRO A 72 -16.30 -11.95 18.94
CA PRO A 72 -16.95 -13.15 18.40
C PRO A 72 -18.47 -13.04 18.57
N LEU A 73 -19.21 -13.29 17.48
CA LEU A 73 -20.67 -13.19 17.43
C LEU A 73 -21.36 -14.56 17.37
N CYS A 74 -20.78 -15.51 16.63
CA CYS A 74 -21.34 -16.84 16.46
C CYS A 74 -20.22 -17.84 16.19
N ALA A 75 -20.38 -19.10 16.60
CA ALA A 75 -19.44 -20.17 16.29
C ALA A 75 -19.99 -21.08 15.18
N GLY A 76 -19.12 -21.67 14.37
CA GLY A 76 -19.50 -22.60 13.30
C GLY A 76 -18.98 -22.18 11.93
N GLU A 77 -19.00 -23.10 10.97
CA GLU A 77 -18.57 -22.83 9.58
C GLU A 77 -19.63 -22.03 8.81
N ALA A 78 -19.85 -20.79 9.24
CA ALA A 78 -20.79 -19.86 8.61
C ALA A 78 -20.32 -19.42 7.22
N ARG A 79 -21.28 -19.07 6.35
CA ARG A 79 -21.06 -18.55 4.98
C ARG A 79 -22.18 -17.58 4.63
N ASN A 80 -22.09 -16.94 3.47
CA ASN A 80 -23.15 -16.12 2.87
C ASN A 80 -23.61 -14.96 3.77
N LEU A 81 -22.68 -14.21 4.36
CA LEU A 81 -23.01 -13.01 5.14
C LEU A 81 -23.82 -12.02 4.29
N ASN A 82 -24.95 -11.53 4.79
CA ASN A 82 -25.79 -10.53 4.13
C ASN A 82 -26.32 -9.53 5.17
N LEU A 83 -26.33 -8.25 4.87
CA LEU A 83 -27.03 -7.24 5.66
C LEU A 83 -28.46 -7.05 5.17
N TYR A 84 -29.44 -7.12 6.07
CA TYR A 84 -30.76 -6.58 5.79
C TYR A 84 -31.37 -5.97 7.05
N GLU A 85 -31.86 -4.73 6.91
CA GLU A 85 -32.19 -3.86 8.04
C GLU A 85 -31.03 -3.83 9.06
N ASN A 86 -31.29 -4.19 10.32
CA ASN A 86 -30.30 -4.20 11.40
C ASN A 86 -29.78 -5.61 11.71
N TYR A 87 -29.89 -6.56 10.77
CA TYR A 87 -29.51 -7.96 10.98
C TYR A 87 -28.49 -8.43 9.95
N ILE A 88 -27.52 -9.22 10.43
CA ILE A 88 -26.62 -10.01 9.60
C ILE A 88 -27.23 -11.40 9.42
N TYR A 89 -27.58 -11.74 8.19
CA TYR A 89 -28.01 -13.07 7.77
C TYR A 89 -26.82 -13.89 7.31
N PHE A 90 -26.86 -15.19 7.56
CA PHE A 90 -25.79 -16.12 7.17
C PHE A 90 -26.33 -17.55 7.13
N SER A 91 -25.59 -18.46 6.49
CA SER A 91 -25.94 -19.88 6.45
C SER A 91 -24.88 -20.74 7.13
N ILE A 92 -25.31 -21.82 7.79
CA ILE A 92 -24.45 -22.93 8.22
C ILE A 92 -25.08 -24.21 7.65
N SER A 93 -24.38 -24.91 6.74
CA SER A 93 -24.92 -26.10 6.06
C SER A 93 -26.23 -25.76 5.32
N ASN A 94 -27.34 -26.40 5.68
CA ASN A 94 -28.67 -26.16 5.14
C ASN A 94 -29.49 -25.12 5.93
N LYS A 95 -28.98 -24.55 7.03
CA LYS A 95 -29.74 -23.63 7.89
C LYS A 95 -29.33 -22.18 7.65
N VAL A 96 -30.31 -21.28 7.70
CA VAL A 96 -30.13 -19.83 7.65
C VAL A 96 -30.37 -19.24 9.04
N PHE A 97 -29.49 -18.35 9.46
CA PHE A 97 -29.56 -17.64 10.71
C PHE A 97 -29.53 -16.13 10.48
N LYS A 98 -30.01 -15.38 11.47
CA LYS A 98 -29.78 -13.94 11.57
C LYS A 98 -29.30 -13.55 12.96
N ILE A 99 -28.45 -12.54 13.05
CA ILE A 99 -27.97 -11.96 14.30
C ILE A 99 -28.08 -10.43 14.23
N PRO A 100 -28.47 -9.72 15.30
CA PRO A 100 -28.45 -8.26 15.29
C PRO A 100 -27.05 -7.75 14.95
N ALA A 101 -26.95 -6.75 14.07
CA ALA A 101 -25.68 -6.15 13.66
C ALA A 101 -24.92 -5.57 14.86
N ALA A 102 -25.62 -5.03 15.85
CA ALA A 102 -25.04 -4.53 17.10
C ALA A 102 -24.46 -5.64 18.02
N GLY A 103 -24.62 -6.91 17.68
CA GLY A 103 -24.27 -8.07 18.50
C GLY A 103 -25.47 -8.62 19.28
N GLY A 104 -25.45 -9.93 19.57
CA GLY A 104 -26.56 -10.61 20.24
C GLY A 104 -26.52 -12.12 20.03
N GLN A 105 -27.67 -12.78 20.21
CA GLN A 105 -27.83 -14.22 19.93
C GLN A 105 -28.31 -14.45 18.50
N ALA A 106 -27.73 -15.44 17.82
CA ALA A 106 -28.19 -15.87 16.51
C ALA A 106 -29.57 -16.56 16.61
N GLN A 107 -30.44 -16.28 15.64
CA GLN A 107 -31.78 -16.84 15.53
C GLN A 107 -31.87 -17.61 14.22
N GLU A 108 -32.35 -18.86 14.27
CA GLU A 108 -32.65 -19.63 13.06
C GLU A 108 -33.84 -18.99 12.34
N VAL A 109 -33.70 -18.80 11.03
CA VAL A 109 -34.69 -18.20 10.14
C VAL A 109 -35.42 -19.29 9.36
N PHE A 110 -34.65 -20.23 8.82
CA PHE A 110 -35.14 -21.23 7.87
C PHE A 110 -34.15 -22.40 7.76
N GLU A 111 -34.66 -23.58 7.41
CA GLU A 111 -33.87 -24.77 7.09
C GLU A 111 -34.22 -25.27 5.69
N ALA A 112 -33.23 -25.23 4.79
CA ALA A 112 -33.32 -25.76 3.43
C ALA A 112 -33.28 -27.30 3.45
N PRO A 113 -33.83 -27.97 2.41
CA PRO A 113 -33.78 -29.43 2.32
C PRO A 113 -32.37 -30.00 2.18
N ALA A 114 -31.41 -29.18 1.73
CA ALA A 114 -30.02 -29.56 1.54
C ALA A 114 -29.11 -28.32 1.74
N ASP A 115 -27.80 -28.53 1.66
CA ASP A 115 -26.81 -27.48 1.90
C ASP A 115 -27.00 -26.28 0.96
N ILE A 116 -26.77 -25.09 1.53
CA ILE A 116 -26.87 -23.82 0.82
C ILE A 116 -25.49 -23.45 0.27
N GLY A 117 -25.35 -23.47 -1.05
CA GLY A 117 -24.09 -23.14 -1.73
C GLY A 117 -23.84 -21.63 -1.80
N GLN A 118 -24.91 -20.86 -2.06
CA GLN A 118 -24.87 -19.41 -2.23
C GLN A 118 -26.20 -18.81 -1.75
N MET A 119 -26.20 -17.65 -1.10
CA MET A 119 -27.43 -16.99 -0.63
C MET A 119 -27.30 -15.46 -0.65
N TYR A 120 -28.37 -14.80 -1.08
CA TYR A 120 -28.60 -13.36 -0.91
C TYR A 120 -29.86 -13.10 -0.08
N VAL A 121 -29.86 -11.96 0.61
CA VAL A 121 -31.09 -11.35 1.15
C VAL A 121 -31.43 -10.14 0.29
N ILE A 122 -32.63 -10.10 -0.29
CA ILE A 122 -33.07 -9.04 -1.21
C ILE A 122 -34.50 -8.66 -0.84
N GLY A 123 -34.74 -7.42 -0.41
CA GLY A 123 -36.10 -7.02 -0.01
C GLY A 123 -36.72 -7.89 1.07
N GLY A 124 -35.92 -8.38 2.00
CA GLY A 124 -36.34 -9.27 3.08
C GLY A 124 -36.58 -10.72 2.66
N SER A 125 -36.52 -11.03 1.37
CA SER A 125 -36.65 -12.39 0.85
C SER A 125 -35.27 -13.03 0.72
N LEU A 126 -35.19 -14.35 0.90
CA LEU A 126 -33.97 -15.11 0.69
C LEU A 126 -33.96 -15.68 -0.72
N ARG A 127 -32.88 -15.45 -1.47
CA ARG A 127 -32.65 -16.12 -2.76
C ARG A 127 -31.38 -16.95 -2.67
N TYR A 128 -31.47 -18.26 -2.88
CA TYR A 128 -30.37 -19.18 -2.58
C TYR A 128 -30.26 -20.35 -3.56
N ILE A 129 -29.05 -20.92 -3.63
CA ILE A 129 -28.77 -22.15 -4.40
C ILE A 129 -28.68 -23.33 -3.45
N SER A 130 -29.42 -24.40 -3.76
CA SER A 130 -29.31 -25.71 -3.10
C SER A 130 -29.47 -26.83 -4.13
N GLU A 131 -28.64 -27.86 -4.05
CA GLU A 131 -28.59 -28.98 -5.02
C GLU A 131 -28.54 -28.55 -6.50
N GLY A 132 -27.87 -27.42 -6.78
CA GLY A 132 -27.75 -26.88 -8.12
C GLY A 132 -29.04 -26.28 -8.70
N ARG A 133 -30.00 -25.91 -7.85
CA ARG A 133 -31.25 -25.22 -8.22
C ARG A 133 -31.39 -23.94 -7.42
N VAL A 134 -32.12 -22.97 -7.96
CA VAL A 134 -32.36 -21.67 -7.30
C VAL A 134 -33.73 -21.68 -6.63
N TYR A 135 -33.76 -21.21 -5.39
CA TYR A 135 -34.97 -21.10 -4.59
C TYR A 135 -35.15 -19.68 -4.07
N GLU A 136 -36.39 -19.28 -3.90
CA GLU A 136 -36.78 -18.04 -3.22
C GLU A 136 -37.68 -18.36 -2.03
N LEU A 137 -37.30 -17.86 -0.85
CA LEU A 137 -38.16 -17.78 0.32
C LEU A 137 -38.61 -16.33 0.47
N SER A 138 -39.84 -16.04 0.03
CA SER A 138 -40.45 -14.72 0.21
C SER A 138 -40.59 -14.38 1.69
N GLU A 139 -40.41 -13.11 2.06
CA GLU A 139 -40.52 -12.61 3.45
C GLU A 139 -41.82 -13.04 4.16
N ASN A 140 -42.92 -13.20 3.39
CA ASN A 140 -44.25 -13.55 3.90
C ASN A 140 -44.65 -15.01 3.69
N SER A 141 -43.74 -15.87 3.20
CA SER A 141 -44.00 -17.29 2.97
C SER A 141 -43.08 -18.15 3.84
N PRO A 142 -43.60 -19.20 4.50
CA PRO A 142 -42.76 -20.18 5.18
C PRO A 142 -42.20 -21.25 4.24
N VAL A 143 -42.57 -21.23 2.95
CA VAL A 143 -42.19 -22.23 1.95
C VAL A 143 -41.34 -21.57 0.88
N ALA A 144 -40.17 -22.15 0.62
CA ALA A 144 -39.31 -21.75 -0.47
C ALA A 144 -39.80 -22.36 -1.80
N GLU A 145 -39.86 -21.54 -2.84
CA GLU A 145 -40.27 -21.94 -4.18
C GLU A 145 -39.05 -22.04 -5.11
N GLU A 146 -39.00 -23.07 -5.96
CA GLU A 146 -37.97 -23.15 -6.99
C GLU A 146 -38.24 -22.10 -8.07
N ILE A 147 -37.22 -21.32 -8.41
CA ILE A 147 -37.29 -20.28 -9.44
C ILE A 147 -36.25 -20.53 -10.55
N GLY A 148 -36.53 -20.04 -11.76
CA GLY A 148 -35.63 -20.17 -12.91
C GLY A 148 -35.66 -21.53 -13.64
N GLY A 149 -36.09 -22.62 -12.97
CA GLY A 149 -36.34 -23.94 -13.59
C GLY A 149 -35.10 -24.62 -14.18
N MET A 150 -33.91 -24.19 -13.77
CA MET A 150 -32.62 -24.65 -14.28
C MET A 150 -31.92 -25.52 -13.22
N SER A 151 -31.36 -26.65 -13.65
CA SER A 151 -30.55 -27.53 -12.81
C SER A 151 -29.06 -27.38 -13.12
N GLY A 152 -28.20 -27.67 -12.14
CA GLY A 152 -26.74 -27.55 -12.30
C GLY A 152 -26.25 -26.10 -12.19
N VAL A 153 -27.02 -25.24 -11.51
CA VAL A 153 -26.65 -23.87 -11.20
C VAL A 153 -25.56 -23.86 -10.14
N LEU A 154 -24.40 -23.32 -10.49
CA LEU A 154 -23.26 -23.14 -9.62
C LEU A 154 -23.18 -21.73 -9.02
N GLY A 155 -23.79 -20.75 -9.69
CA GLY A 155 -23.76 -19.36 -9.26
C GLY A 155 -25.02 -18.58 -9.62
N LEU A 156 -25.33 -17.59 -8.79
CA LEU A 156 -26.47 -16.68 -8.91
C LEU A 156 -25.99 -15.24 -8.74
N ILE A 157 -26.42 -14.35 -9.62
CA ILE A 157 -26.19 -12.90 -9.46
C ILE A 157 -27.53 -12.17 -9.65
N PRO A 158 -28.12 -11.63 -8.57
CA PRO A 158 -29.34 -10.85 -8.68
C PRO A 158 -29.04 -9.46 -9.27
N THR A 159 -29.88 -9.02 -10.22
CA THR A 159 -29.77 -7.69 -10.82
C THR A 159 -31.13 -7.01 -10.88
N THR A 160 -31.16 -5.71 -11.17
CA THR A 160 -32.41 -4.95 -11.38
C THR A 160 -33.20 -5.42 -12.60
N TYR A 161 -32.59 -6.17 -13.53
CA TYR A 161 -33.23 -6.71 -14.74
C TYR A 161 -33.71 -8.17 -14.59
N GLY A 162 -33.33 -8.81 -13.49
CA GLY A 162 -33.57 -10.23 -13.18
C GLY A 162 -32.30 -10.95 -12.74
N ASP A 163 -32.38 -12.26 -12.55
CA ASP A 163 -31.23 -13.07 -12.11
C ASP A 163 -30.38 -13.52 -13.30
N LEU A 164 -29.06 -13.39 -13.16
CA LEU A 164 -28.09 -14.11 -13.96
C LEU A 164 -27.76 -15.45 -13.27
N LEU A 165 -27.78 -16.53 -14.03
CA LEU A 165 -27.47 -17.87 -13.54
C LEU A 165 -26.19 -18.38 -14.20
N LEU A 166 -25.33 -19.03 -13.42
CA LEU A 166 -24.07 -19.63 -13.88
C LEU A 166 -24.18 -21.15 -13.80
N THR A 167 -23.96 -21.85 -14.91
CA THR A 167 -23.88 -23.31 -14.98
C THR A 167 -22.55 -23.75 -15.62
N GLY A 168 -22.26 -25.04 -15.65
CA GLY A 168 -21.02 -25.58 -16.24
C GLY A 168 -20.07 -26.12 -15.18
N GLU A 169 -18.79 -25.79 -15.28
CA GLU A 169 -17.77 -26.14 -14.31
C GLU A 169 -17.17 -24.90 -13.65
N HIS A 170 -16.51 -25.06 -12.50
CA HIS A 170 -15.80 -23.95 -11.87
C HIS A 170 -14.72 -23.41 -12.81
N PHE A 171 -14.75 -22.10 -13.06
CA PHE A 171 -13.87 -21.39 -14.00
C PHE A 171 -14.11 -21.69 -15.49
N ASP A 172 -15.22 -22.35 -15.81
CA ASP A 172 -15.73 -22.52 -17.18
C ASP A 172 -17.27 -22.45 -17.15
N TYR A 173 -17.76 -21.25 -16.86
CA TYR A 173 -19.17 -20.97 -16.69
C TYR A 173 -19.86 -20.63 -18.00
N THR A 174 -21.10 -21.08 -18.10
CA THR A 174 -22.11 -20.56 -19.02
C THR A 174 -23.02 -19.61 -18.25
N VAL A 175 -23.16 -18.38 -18.75
CA VAL A 175 -24.02 -17.34 -18.15
C VAL A 175 -25.38 -17.35 -18.84
N TRP A 176 -26.44 -17.33 -18.04
CA TRP A 176 -27.82 -17.33 -18.50
C TRP A 176 -28.57 -16.11 -17.99
N ALA A 177 -29.35 -15.47 -18.86
CA ALA A 177 -30.26 -14.38 -18.53
C ALA A 177 -31.66 -14.70 -19.07
N LYS A 178 -32.70 -14.63 -18.23
CA LYS A 178 -34.09 -15.02 -18.59
C LYS A 178 -34.19 -16.38 -19.30
N GLY A 179 -33.39 -17.36 -18.88
CA GLY A 179 -33.36 -18.70 -19.45
C GLY A 179 -32.71 -18.81 -20.83
N LYS A 180 -32.15 -17.72 -21.38
CA LYS A 180 -31.32 -17.75 -22.59
C LYS A 180 -29.84 -17.79 -22.21
N GLN A 181 -29.07 -18.60 -22.93
CA GLN A 181 -27.61 -18.59 -22.84
C GLN A 181 -27.10 -17.29 -23.47
N VAL A 182 -26.33 -16.50 -22.71
CA VAL A 182 -25.80 -15.20 -23.15
C VAL A 182 -24.29 -15.18 -23.31
N LEU A 183 -23.55 -15.95 -22.49
CA LEU A 183 -22.09 -16.08 -22.58
C LEU A 183 -21.64 -17.51 -22.23
N THR A 184 -20.51 -17.95 -22.78
CA THR A 184 -19.88 -19.25 -22.49
C THR A 184 -18.38 -19.10 -22.29
N GLY A 185 -17.71 -20.05 -21.65
CA GLY A 185 -16.25 -19.97 -21.43
C GLY A 185 -15.85 -18.88 -20.44
N VAL A 186 -16.75 -18.54 -19.50
CA VAL A 186 -16.53 -17.48 -18.52
C VAL A 186 -15.82 -18.07 -17.30
N SER A 187 -14.60 -17.63 -17.01
CA SER A 187 -13.83 -18.08 -15.85
C SER A 187 -14.26 -17.42 -14.55
N SER A 188 -14.71 -16.17 -14.59
CA SER A 188 -15.28 -15.46 -13.45
C SER A 188 -16.15 -14.31 -13.92
N CYS A 189 -17.12 -13.89 -13.10
CA CYS A 189 -17.92 -12.71 -13.40
C CYS A 189 -18.51 -12.03 -12.16
N TYR A 190 -18.69 -10.72 -12.23
CA TYR A 190 -19.34 -9.90 -11.20
C TYR A 190 -20.02 -8.69 -11.83
N THR A 191 -20.89 -8.03 -11.08
CA THR A 191 -21.63 -6.86 -11.54
C THR A 191 -21.07 -5.58 -10.94
N ASP A 192 -21.01 -4.55 -11.76
CA ASP A 192 -20.59 -3.21 -11.35
C ASP A 192 -21.28 -2.18 -12.24
N SER A 193 -21.89 -1.16 -11.61
CA SER A 193 -22.37 0.05 -12.29
C SER A 193 -23.24 -0.18 -13.54
N GLY A 194 -24.08 -1.24 -13.52
CA GLY A 194 -24.99 -1.59 -14.62
C GLY A 194 -24.42 -2.57 -15.66
N TYR A 195 -23.22 -3.10 -15.43
CA TYR A 195 -22.53 -4.06 -16.31
C TYR A 195 -22.27 -5.39 -15.60
N LEU A 196 -22.14 -6.46 -16.38
CA LEU A 196 -21.53 -7.72 -16.00
C LEU A 196 -20.10 -7.74 -16.52
N ALA A 197 -19.12 -7.66 -15.62
CA ALA A 197 -17.72 -7.92 -15.91
C ALA A 197 -17.48 -9.43 -15.95
N VAL A 198 -16.75 -9.93 -16.95
CA VAL A 198 -16.43 -11.35 -17.16
C VAL A 198 -14.97 -11.52 -17.54
N LEU A 199 -14.31 -12.53 -16.98
CA LEU A 199 -13.04 -13.06 -17.48
C LEU A 199 -13.37 -14.22 -18.42
N LYS A 200 -12.96 -14.14 -19.68
CA LYS A 200 -13.21 -15.16 -20.69
C LYS A 200 -11.98 -15.32 -21.58
N ASP A 201 -11.56 -16.55 -21.83
CA ASP A 201 -10.38 -16.84 -22.68
C ASP A 201 -9.11 -16.07 -22.25
N GLY A 202 -8.94 -15.88 -20.93
CA GLY A 202 -7.82 -15.12 -20.35
C GLY A 202 -7.88 -13.60 -20.53
N LYS A 203 -9.00 -13.05 -21.01
CA LYS A 203 -9.22 -11.61 -21.23
C LYS A 203 -10.46 -11.12 -20.51
N ASN A 204 -10.42 -9.86 -20.10
CA ASN A 204 -11.52 -9.22 -19.39
C ASN A 204 -12.48 -8.57 -20.40
N TYR A 205 -13.78 -8.82 -20.22
CA TYR A 205 -14.86 -8.23 -21.02
C TYR A 205 -16.01 -7.76 -20.13
N MET A 206 -16.76 -6.77 -20.56
CA MET A 206 -17.98 -6.33 -19.91
C MET A 206 -19.15 -6.39 -20.89
N ALA A 207 -20.34 -6.67 -20.37
CA ALA A 207 -21.59 -6.62 -21.10
C ALA A 207 -22.61 -5.81 -20.30
N GLU A 208 -23.35 -4.92 -20.95
CA GLU A 208 -24.43 -4.18 -20.28
C GLU A 208 -25.48 -5.14 -19.72
N LEU A 209 -25.86 -4.96 -18.46
CA LEU A 209 -26.90 -5.79 -17.84
C LEU A 209 -28.24 -5.63 -18.56
N SER A 210 -28.59 -4.41 -19.00
CA SER A 210 -29.79 -4.18 -19.82
C SER A 210 -29.81 -5.04 -21.08
N GLU A 211 -28.67 -5.16 -21.77
CA GLU A 211 -28.56 -5.89 -23.02
C GLU A 211 -28.61 -7.40 -22.82
N LEU A 212 -27.94 -7.92 -21.78
CA LEU A 212 -27.95 -9.35 -21.44
C LEU A 212 -29.38 -9.88 -21.24
N PHE A 213 -30.29 -9.05 -20.74
CA PHE A 213 -31.70 -9.41 -20.51
C PHE A 213 -32.62 -9.11 -21.72
N SER A 214 -32.03 -8.86 -22.90
CA SER A 214 -32.68 -8.60 -24.19
C SER A 214 -32.25 -9.62 -25.27
N ASP A 215 -32.03 -9.19 -26.53
CA ASP A 215 -31.48 -10.03 -27.61
C ASP A 215 -29.96 -9.82 -27.74
N PHE A 216 -29.26 -10.15 -26.65
CA PHE A 216 -27.80 -10.02 -26.56
C PHE A 216 -27.08 -10.81 -27.65
N ASN A 217 -26.13 -10.16 -28.33
CA ASN A 217 -25.22 -10.78 -29.27
C ASN A 217 -23.79 -10.65 -28.75
N GLU A 218 -23.18 -11.77 -28.37
CA GLU A 218 -21.82 -11.81 -27.81
C GLU A 218 -20.79 -11.10 -28.70
N SER A 219 -20.89 -11.21 -30.03
CA SER A 219 -19.90 -10.60 -30.93
C SER A 219 -19.95 -9.07 -30.97
N SER A 220 -21.05 -8.46 -30.54
CA SER A 220 -21.23 -6.99 -30.57
C SER A 220 -21.46 -6.37 -29.19
N GLY A 221 -22.02 -7.12 -28.24
CA GLY A 221 -22.35 -6.65 -26.89
C GLY A 221 -21.30 -7.02 -25.83
N LEU A 222 -20.33 -7.88 -26.15
CA LEU A 222 -19.21 -8.19 -25.27
C LEU A 222 -18.04 -7.24 -25.54
N MET A 223 -17.84 -6.26 -24.66
CA MET A 223 -16.85 -5.21 -24.83
C MET A 223 -15.57 -5.57 -24.06
N PRO A 224 -14.39 -5.64 -24.70
CA PRO A 224 -13.15 -5.85 -23.96
C PRO A 224 -12.92 -4.67 -23.00
N PHE A 225 -12.46 -4.98 -21.79
CA PHE A 225 -12.00 -3.97 -20.85
C PHE A 225 -10.73 -4.49 -20.18
N GLU A 226 -9.89 -3.59 -19.70
CA GLU A 226 -8.80 -3.98 -18.81
C GLU A 226 -9.25 -3.68 -17.39
N ILE A 227 -9.27 -4.70 -16.53
CA ILE A 227 -9.21 -4.45 -15.09
C ILE A 227 -7.84 -3.78 -14.91
N HIS A 228 -7.85 -2.49 -14.59
CA HIS A 228 -6.71 -1.58 -14.64
C HIS A 228 -6.37 -1.08 -16.06
N GLY A 229 -6.53 0.23 -16.30
CA GLY A 229 -5.64 0.88 -17.25
C GLY A 229 -4.22 0.69 -16.75
N GLN A 230 -3.40 -0.07 -17.48
CA GLN A 230 -1.98 -0.36 -17.20
C GLN A 230 -1.57 -0.25 -15.73
N ILE A 231 -2.02 -1.17 -14.89
CA ILE A 231 -1.27 -1.58 -13.71
C ILE A 231 -1.37 -3.10 -13.68
N SER A 232 -0.32 -3.79 -14.13
CA SER A 232 -0.30 -5.25 -13.99
C SER A 232 -0.28 -5.61 -12.49
N LEU A 233 -0.70 -6.82 -12.13
CA LEU A 233 -0.56 -7.34 -10.76
C LEU A 233 0.87 -7.19 -10.19
N MET A 234 1.88 -7.02 -11.07
CA MET A 234 3.28 -6.77 -10.74
C MET A 234 3.59 -5.30 -10.41
N GLU A 235 2.89 -4.32 -11.00
CA GLU A 235 3.00 -2.91 -10.60
C GLU A 235 2.20 -2.60 -9.33
N LEU A 236 1.12 -3.36 -9.06
CA LEU A 236 0.40 -3.29 -7.78
C LEU A 236 1.26 -3.82 -6.60
N LEU A 237 2.33 -4.57 -6.91
CA LEU A 237 3.25 -5.19 -5.95
C LEU A 237 4.70 -4.64 -6.03
N ASP A 238 4.97 -3.66 -6.89
CA ASP A 238 6.30 -3.07 -7.14
C ASP A 238 7.40 -4.12 -7.46
N ILE A 239 7.11 -5.06 -8.37
CA ILE A 239 8.07 -6.08 -8.84
C ILE A 239 8.54 -5.72 -10.26
N ASP A 240 9.78 -5.25 -10.35
CA ASP A 240 10.51 -4.99 -11.59
C ASP A 240 10.95 -6.33 -12.23
N ILE A 241 10.23 -6.77 -13.26
CA ILE A 241 10.47 -8.08 -13.91
C ILE A 241 11.82 -8.12 -14.64
N GLU A 242 12.40 -6.97 -15.01
CA GLU A 242 13.69 -6.98 -15.72
C GLU A 242 14.90 -7.27 -14.82
N ASN A 243 14.77 -7.09 -13.49
CA ASN A 243 15.85 -7.35 -12.52
C ASN A 243 15.61 -8.59 -11.64
N SER A 244 14.55 -9.36 -11.88
CA SER A 244 14.13 -10.48 -11.03
C SER A 244 14.81 -11.82 -11.37
N ILE A 245 15.79 -11.83 -12.28
CA ILE A 245 16.56 -13.05 -12.59
C ILE A 245 18.06 -12.77 -12.46
N SER A 246 18.62 -13.02 -11.27
CA SER A 246 19.77 -13.93 -11.15
C SER A 246 20.00 -14.34 -9.69
N GLU A 247 19.79 -15.64 -9.44
CA GLU A 247 20.63 -16.54 -8.63
C GLU A 247 21.71 -15.89 -7.75
N ASP A 248 21.46 -15.67 -6.47
CA ASP A 248 21.84 -16.64 -5.44
C ASP A 248 21.61 -16.08 -4.03
N ASN A 249 21.02 -16.95 -3.20
CA ASN A 249 20.68 -16.73 -1.81
C ASN A 249 21.94 -16.88 -0.94
N ASP A 250 22.06 -16.10 0.15
CA ASP A 250 22.20 -16.70 1.49
C ASP A 250 22.33 -15.68 2.63
N ASN A 251 21.46 -15.91 3.65
CA ASN A 251 21.59 -15.57 5.08
C ASN A 251 20.76 -14.41 5.66
N ASN A 252 19.46 -14.69 5.78
CA ASN A 252 18.62 -14.60 6.99
C ASN A 252 18.86 -13.47 8.00
N GLU A 253 17.99 -12.44 7.92
CA GLU A 253 17.16 -12.02 9.05
C GLU A 253 15.89 -11.31 8.54
N LEU A 254 14.74 -11.98 8.78
CA LEU A 254 13.33 -11.55 8.72
C LEU A 254 12.89 -10.58 7.59
N MET A 255 12.79 -11.13 6.38
CA MET A 255 11.90 -10.70 5.30
C MET A 255 11.29 -11.97 4.68
N LEU A 256 10.02 -11.95 4.30
CA LEU A 256 9.32 -13.09 3.68
C LEU A 256 9.98 -13.45 2.34
N ASP A 257 10.75 -14.55 2.30
CA ASP A 257 11.39 -15.10 1.10
C ASP A 257 10.39 -15.93 0.27
N PHE A 258 9.76 -15.28 -0.70
CA PHE A 258 8.78 -15.88 -1.62
C PHE A 258 9.39 -16.94 -2.55
N ALA A 259 10.69 -16.85 -2.86
CA ALA A 259 11.37 -17.80 -3.73
C ALA A 259 11.61 -19.15 -3.01
N ALA A 260 11.95 -19.12 -1.72
CA ALA A 260 12.03 -20.32 -0.88
C ALA A 260 10.67 -21.01 -0.68
N ILE A 261 9.57 -20.26 -0.74
CA ILE A 261 8.19 -20.79 -0.65
C ILE A 261 7.83 -21.55 -1.94
N LEU A 262 8.16 -21.01 -3.11
CA LEU A 262 7.90 -21.65 -4.41
C LEU A 262 8.77 -22.90 -4.63
N LYS A 263 10.04 -22.87 -4.19
CA LYS A 263 10.97 -24.00 -4.25
C LYS A 263 10.58 -25.14 -3.31
N ASN A 264 10.11 -24.84 -2.10
CA ASN A 264 9.56 -25.85 -1.16
C ASN A 264 8.18 -26.41 -1.58
N ALA A 265 7.48 -25.73 -2.49
CA ALA A 265 6.22 -26.19 -3.08
C ALA A 265 6.40 -27.06 -4.34
N GLY A 266 7.64 -27.28 -4.80
CA GLY A 266 7.98 -28.21 -5.87
C GLY A 266 7.80 -27.66 -7.29
N MET A 267 7.86 -26.34 -7.48
CA MET A 267 7.71 -25.69 -8.79
C MET A 267 9.02 -25.02 -9.22
N GLU A 268 9.63 -25.48 -10.32
CA GLU A 268 10.78 -24.86 -10.98
C GLU A 268 10.30 -24.12 -12.24
N PRO A 269 10.65 -22.83 -12.46
CA PRO A 269 10.27 -22.11 -13.68
C PRO A 269 11.32 -22.29 -14.79
N VAL A 270 10.88 -22.62 -16.00
CA VAL A 270 11.72 -22.63 -17.21
C VAL A 270 11.43 -21.36 -18.02
N TYR A 271 12.43 -20.53 -18.27
CA TYR A 271 12.38 -19.41 -19.21
C TYR A 271 13.51 -19.53 -20.24
N GLU A 272 13.19 -19.36 -21.53
CA GLU A 272 14.12 -18.93 -22.58
C GLU A 272 13.50 -17.73 -23.33
N ALA A 273 14.36 -16.76 -23.67
CA ALA A 273 14.04 -15.45 -24.24
C ALA A 273 14.10 -15.43 -25.77
N GLU A 274 13.38 -14.49 -26.42
CA GLU A 274 13.91 -13.57 -27.46
C GLU A 274 12.79 -12.72 -28.13
N ASP A 275 12.99 -11.40 -28.09
CA ASP A 275 12.48 -10.29 -28.92
C ASP A 275 11.39 -10.55 -29.97
N LYS A 276 10.24 -9.84 -29.89
CA LYS A 276 9.62 -9.01 -30.98
C LYS A 276 8.63 -7.98 -30.43
N THR A 277 8.86 -6.71 -30.72
CA THR A 277 7.92 -5.61 -30.55
C THR A 277 6.73 -5.73 -31.53
N ILE A 278 5.52 -5.38 -31.08
CA ILE A 278 4.35 -5.18 -31.95
C ILE A 278 3.80 -3.77 -31.67
N GLN A 279 3.85 -2.89 -32.68
CA GLN A 279 3.05 -1.67 -32.70
C GLN A 279 1.68 -1.98 -33.31
N LEU A 280 0.61 -1.69 -32.57
CA LEU A 280 -0.76 -1.75 -33.07
C LEU A 280 -1.40 -0.37 -32.94
N PHE A 281 -1.65 0.26 -34.08
CA PHE A 281 -2.59 1.38 -34.19
C PHE A 281 -4.00 0.80 -34.25
N THR A 282 -4.89 1.20 -33.34
CA THR A 282 -6.33 1.00 -33.49
C THR A 282 -7.03 2.35 -33.39
N SER A 283 -7.67 2.70 -34.51
CA SER A 283 -8.47 3.89 -34.71
C SER A 283 -9.80 3.80 -33.95
N ASN A 284 -10.18 4.92 -33.31
CA ASN A 284 -11.45 5.27 -32.66
C ASN A 284 -11.55 5.09 -31.14
N THR A 285 -10.47 5.31 -30.41
CA THR A 285 -10.54 5.82 -29.03
C THR A 285 -11.02 7.27 -29.07
N GLN A 286 -12.08 7.64 -28.32
CA GLN A 286 -12.11 9.00 -27.79
C GLN A 286 -10.82 9.14 -26.96
N THR A 287 -9.88 9.95 -27.45
CA THR A 287 -8.60 10.17 -26.79
C THR A 287 -8.85 10.62 -25.35
N ILE A 288 -8.41 9.81 -24.38
CA ILE A 288 -8.27 10.26 -22.99
C ILE A 288 -7.53 11.60 -23.02
N PRO A 289 -8.06 12.67 -22.42
CA PRO A 289 -7.47 13.99 -22.54
C PRO A 289 -6.02 13.98 -22.04
N SER A 290 -5.05 14.16 -22.93
CA SER A 290 -3.66 14.34 -22.53
C SER A 290 -3.53 15.64 -21.76
N LEU A 291 -3.02 15.59 -20.52
CA LEU A 291 -2.80 16.81 -19.74
C LEU A 291 -1.78 17.73 -20.43
N SER A 292 -2.13 19.01 -20.52
CA SER A 292 -1.18 20.03 -20.96
C SER A 292 -0.03 20.17 -19.96
N GLN A 293 1.08 20.75 -20.40
CA GLN A 293 2.21 21.01 -19.50
C GLN A 293 1.82 21.95 -18.35
N GLY A 294 0.95 22.93 -18.61
CA GLY A 294 0.46 23.84 -17.57
C GLY A 294 -0.45 23.14 -16.56
N GLN A 295 -1.31 22.22 -16.98
CA GLN A 295 -2.11 21.38 -16.07
C GLN A 295 -1.19 20.53 -15.17
N LYS A 296 -0.17 19.88 -15.74
CA LYS A 296 0.85 19.15 -14.96
C LYS A 296 1.56 20.07 -13.96
N ASN A 297 1.90 21.30 -14.37
CA ASN A 297 2.55 22.28 -13.52
C ASN A 297 1.64 22.74 -12.37
N ILE A 298 0.34 22.94 -12.59
CA ILE A 298 -0.64 23.24 -11.53
C ILE A 298 -0.63 22.14 -10.46
N VAL A 299 -0.69 20.88 -10.88
CA VAL A 299 -0.67 19.73 -9.97
C VAL A 299 0.66 19.66 -9.20
N LYS A 300 1.80 19.86 -9.86
CA LYS A 300 3.10 19.90 -9.20
C LYS A 300 3.17 21.01 -8.13
N ARG A 301 2.69 22.21 -8.43
CA ARG A 301 2.61 23.31 -7.44
C ARG A 301 1.70 22.94 -6.26
N ALA A 302 0.59 22.26 -6.51
CA ALA A 302 -0.32 21.77 -5.48
C ALA A 302 0.34 20.74 -4.56
N ARG A 303 1.04 19.76 -5.17
CA ARG A 303 1.83 18.74 -4.46
C ARG A 303 2.93 19.36 -3.62
N GLN A 304 3.64 20.40 -4.08
CA GLN A 304 4.67 21.07 -3.26
C GLN A 304 4.11 21.64 -1.95
N LEU A 305 2.90 22.20 -1.96
CA LEU A 305 2.26 22.70 -0.74
C LEU A 305 1.71 21.55 0.14
N HIS A 306 1.34 20.43 -0.46
CA HIS A 306 0.75 19.28 0.23
C HIS A 306 1.78 18.31 0.82
N GLU A 307 2.91 18.12 0.13
CA GLU A 307 3.93 17.13 0.47
C GLU A 307 5.06 17.70 1.32
N ILE A 308 5.05 19.01 1.61
CA ILE A 308 6.02 19.59 2.52
C ILE A 308 5.93 18.94 3.90
N GLU A 309 7.05 18.42 4.39
CA GLU A 309 7.17 17.88 5.74
C GLU A 309 7.87 18.87 6.64
N TRP A 310 7.39 19.00 7.87
CA TRP A 310 7.96 19.93 8.85
C TRP A 310 7.70 19.45 10.27
N THR A 311 8.64 19.75 11.17
CA THR A 311 8.61 19.34 12.57
C THR A 311 8.77 20.58 13.44
N PRO A 312 7.75 21.02 14.19
CA PRO A 312 7.88 22.21 15.00
C PRO A 312 8.75 21.93 16.24
N LEU A 313 9.51 22.94 16.67
CA LEU A 313 10.38 22.93 17.84
C LEU A 313 9.59 23.15 19.15
N GLU A 314 8.41 23.74 19.06
CA GLU A 314 7.54 24.08 20.20
C GLU A 314 6.07 23.90 19.81
N ASP A 315 5.21 23.67 20.80
CA ASP A 315 3.76 23.54 20.61
C ASP A 315 3.16 24.82 19.97
N ARG A 316 2.43 24.66 18.86
CA ARG A 316 1.75 25.76 18.16
C ARG A 316 0.26 25.53 18.02
N TYR A 317 -0.55 26.53 18.35
CA TYR A 317 -1.99 26.46 18.15
C TYR A 317 -2.34 26.37 16.67
N GLN A 318 -3.21 25.42 16.36
CA GLN A 318 -3.85 25.30 15.06
C GLN A 318 -4.89 26.41 14.89
N TRP A 319 -5.36 26.60 13.65
CA TRP A 319 -6.38 27.59 13.34
C TRP A 319 -7.57 27.51 14.31
N ASN A 320 -7.93 28.66 14.90
CA ASN A 320 -9.03 28.83 15.84
C ASN A 320 -9.03 27.82 17.01
N TYR A 321 -7.86 27.49 17.57
CA TYR A 321 -7.72 26.55 18.69
C TYR A 321 -8.32 25.16 18.44
N ARG A 322 -8.42 24.71 17.18
CA ARG A 322 -8.89 23.36 16.83
C ARG A 322 -7.99 22.24 17.37
N GLY A 323 -6.78 22.59 17.79
CA GLY A 323 -5.79 21.69 18.35
C GLY A 323 -4.44 22.37 18.44
N VAL A 324 -3.40 21.57 18.59
CA VAL A 324 -2.00 22.01 18.69
C VAL A 324 -1.15 21.17 17.75
N PHE A 325 -0.31 21.81 16.95
CA PHE A 325 0.84 21.18 16.33
C PHE A 325 1.89 20.96 17.41
N LYS A 326 2.09 19.70 17.78
CA LYS A 326 2.93 19.30 18.90
C LYS A 326 4.40 19.37 18.52
N ALA A 327 5.21 19.88 19.45
CA ALA A 327 6.66 19.86 19.32
C ALA A 327 7.16 18.44 18.96
N GLU A 328 8.21 18.37 18.13
CA GLU A 328 8.87 17.12 17.73
C GLU A 328 8.00 16.16 16.89
N THR A 329 6.76 16.55 16.54
CA THR A 329 5.88 15.76 15.67
C THR A 329 6.00 16.23 14.22
N THR A 330 6.37 15.33 13.31
CA THR A 330 6.41 15.67 11.88
C THR A 330 5.01 15.72 11.29
N TYR A 331 4.69 16.81 10.60
CA TYR A 331 3.44 17.00 9.88
C TYR A 331 3.71 17.08 8.38
N LYS A 332 2.80 16.53 7.59
CA LYS A 332 2.81 16.61 6.11
C LYS A 332 1.73 17.58 5.63
N GLY A 333 2.13 18.61 4.89
CA GLY A 333 1.27 19.63 4.31
C GLY A 333 1.37 21.00 4.98
N LEU A 334 0.99 22.06 4.29
CA LEU A 334 1.03 23.41 4.88
C LEU A 334 -0.07 23.66 5.92
N PRO A 335 0.25 24.29 7.07
CA PRO A 335 -0.74 24.63 8.08
C PRO A 335 -1.75 25.65 7.55
N TYR A 336 -3.00 25.54 8.02
CA TYR A 336 -4.06 26.48 7.66
C TYR A 336 -3.93 27.80 8.43
N GLY A 337 -4.07 28.92 7.72
CA GLY A 337 -4.17 30.24 8.33
C GLY A 337 -4.42 31.35 7.33
N GLN A 338 -4.80 32.52 7.85
CA GLN A 338 -5.13 33.70 7.05
C GLN A 338 -4.21 34.87 7.40
N PRO A 339 -2.90 34.84 7.08
CA PRO A 339 -1.91 35.85 7.47
C PRO A 339 -2.00 37.17 6.68
N VAL A 340 -3.20 37.60 6.32
CA VAL A 340 -3.48 38.79 5.48
C VAL A 340 -2.76 40.04 5.99
N ASN A 341 -2.73 40.24 7.31
CA ASN A 341 -2.14 41.43 7.92
C ASN A 341 -0.70 41.22 8.41
N SER A 342 -0.17 40.00 8.31
CA SER A 342 1.16 39.64 8.84
C SER A 342 2.18 39.33 7.75
N ASN A 343 1.81 39.45 6.47
CA ASN A 343 2.63 39.14 5.28
C ASN A 343 3.25 37.74 5.34
N GLY A 344 2.48 36.76 5.81
CA GLY A 344 2.95 35.40 6.09
C GLY A 344 2.49 34.31 5.13
N TYR A 345 1.85 34.66 3.99
CA TYR A 345 1.32 33.64 3.09
C TYR A 345 2.45 32.85 2.42
N VAL A 346 2.50 31.55 2.67
CA VAL A 346 3.38 30.65 1.91
C VAL A 346 2.89 30.60 0.47
N GLY A 347 3.80 30.89 -0.47
CA GLY A 347 3.49 31.13 -1.88
C GLY A 347 3.28 32.59 -2.26
N TYR A 348 3.08 33.50 -1.29
CA TYR A 348 2.86 34.94 -1.50
C TYR A 348 3.61 35.77 -0.46
N GLY A 349 4.84 36.14 -0.79
CA GLY A 349 5.73 36.87 0.12
C GLY A 349 6.56 35.97 1.05
N VAL A 350 6.23 34.68 1.15
CA VAL A 350 7.01 33.66 1.87
C VAL A 350 7.20 32.46 0.95
N SER A 351 8.45 32.01 0.74
CA SER A 351 8.74 30.80 -0.04
C SER A 351 8.59 29.53 0.81
N LEU A 352 8.53 28.35 0.19
CA LEU A 352 8.50 27.08 0.93
C LEU A 352 9.79 26.83 1.70
N GLU A 353 10.94 27.24 1.16
CA GLU A 353 12.23 27.20 1.88
C GLU A 353 12.20 28.14 3.08
N THR A 354 11.65 29.34 2.92
CA THR A 354 11.49 30.30 4.02
C THR A 354 10.58 29.76 5.11
N PHE A 355 9.50 29.07 4.73
CA PHE A 355 8.64 28.36 5.67
C PHE A 355 9.41 27.27 6.40
N ALA A 356 10.09 26.37 5.68
CA ALA A 356 10.84 25.26 6.25
C ALA A 356 11.94 25.75 7.22
N SER A 357 12.71 26.77 6.81
CA SER A 357 13.73 27.38 7.67
C SER A 357 13.12 28.07 8.89
N SER A 358 11.94 28.68 8.75
CA SER A 358 11.25 29.33 9.86
C SER A 358 10.70 28.33 10.88
N VAL A 359 10.22 27.17 10.43
CA VAL A 359 9.82 26.09 11.36
C VAL A 359 11.05 25.56 12.12
N ALA A 360 12.21 25.51 11.48
CA ALA A 360 13.47 25.09 12.12
C ALA A 360 14.16 26.17 12.99
N ASP A 361 13.54 27.35 13.16
CA ASP A 361 14.08 28.48 13.92
C ASP A 361 13.04 28.98 14.93
N ASN A 362 13.26 28.70 16.22
CA ASN A 362 12.32 29.09 17.30
C ASN A 362 12.25 30.60 17.54
N THR A 363 13.12 31.40 16.93
CA THR A 363 13.05 32.87 16.96
C THR A 363 12.17 33.44 15.85
N SER A 364 11.78 32.61 14.88
CA SER A 364 10.99 33.06 13.73
C SER A 364 9.56 33.46 14.12
N LYS A 365 8.88 34.21 13.24
CA LYS A 365 7.46 34.57 13.40
C LYS A 365 6.53 33.36 13.46
N PHE A 366 6.99 32.18 13.06
CA PHE A 366 6.23 30.95 13.24
C PHE A 366 5.95 30.69 14.73
N TYR A 367 6.91 30.98 15.61
CA TYR A 367 6.85 30.76 17.06
C TYR A 367 6.53 32.04 17.84
N THR A 368 7.07 33.18 17.42
CA THR A 368 6.96 34.44 18.15
C THR A 368 5.66 35.21 17.88
N SER A 369 4.81 34.75 16.94
CA SER A 369 3.57 35.45 16.58
C SER A 369 2.49 34.52 16.05
N TYR A 370 1.24 34.97 16.11
CA TYR A 370 0.10 34.38 15.40
C TYR A 370 -0.52 35.42 14.46
N SER A 371 -1.11 34.97 13.35
CA SER A 371 -2.10 35.78 12.64
C SER A 371 -3.40 35.75 13.42
N GLU A 372 -4.04 36.90 13.61
CA GLU A 372 -5.34 37.03 14.28
C GLU A 372 -6.44 37.54 13.34
N TYR A 373 -6.15 37.63 12.04
CA TYR A 373 -7.15 38.02 11.05
C TYR A 373 -8.25 36.95 10.98
N ASN A 374 -9.49 37.35 11.28
CA ASN A 374 -10.66 36.51 11.57
C ASN A 374 -10.50 35.58 12.76
N LYS A 375 -9.44 34.76 12.81
CA LYS A 375 -9.16 33.75 13.84
C LYS A 375 -7.65 33.62 14.07
N ILE A 376 -7.25 33.14 15.25
CA ILE A 376 -5.85 32.79 15.54
C ILE A 376 -5.37 31.69 14.59
N ALA A 377 -4.18 31.84 14.02
CA ALA A 377 -3.53 30.84 13.17
C ALA A 377 -2.01 31.06 13.05
N PRO A 378 -1.21 30.05 12.71
CA PRO A 378 0.21 30.24 12.42
C PRO A 378 0.44 31.31 11.33
N VAL A 379 1.47 32.14 11.49
CA VAL A 379 1.77 33.24 10.53
C VAL A 379 2.19 32.68 9.18
N TYR A 380 3.11 31.72 9.13
CA TYR A 380 3.53 31.09 7.88
C TYR A 380 2.59 29.94 7.53
N SER A 381 1.55 30.26 6.77
CA SER A 381 0.42 29.38 6.48
C SER A 381 -0.23 29.77 5.15
N THR A 382 -1.26 29.03 4.75
CA THR A 382 -2.12 29.40 3.61
C THR A 382 -3.59 29.08 3.89
N ASP A 383 -4.48 29.71 3.13
CA ASP A 383 -5.92 29.45 3.14
C ASP A 383 -6.38 28.90 1.79
N CYS A 384 -7.65 28.49 1.68
CA CYS A 384 -8.19 27.82 0.49
C CYS A 384 -7.93 28.60 -0.81
N SER A 385 -8.20 29.90 -0.80
CA SER A 385 -7.97 30.76 -1.97
C SER A 385 -6.49 31.09 -2.19
N GLY A 386 -5.69 31.21 -1.13
CA GLY A 386 -4.24 31.38 -1.24
C GLY A 386 -3.57 30.16 -1.86
N TYR A 387 -3.98 28.96 -1.44
CA TYR A 387 -3.56 27.68 -2.01
C TYR A 387 -3.87 27.64 -3.51
N LEU A 388 -5.13 27.83 -3.91
CA LEU A 388 -5.49 27.80 -5.33
C LEU A 388 -4.76 28.88 -6.15
N SER A 389 -4.65 30.10 -5.62
CA SER A 389 -3.96 31.19 -6.32
C SER A 389 -2.52 30.78 -6.63
N TYR A 390 -1.83 30.17 -5.65
CA TYR A 390 -0.47 29.71 -5.83
C TYR A 390 -0.38 28.58 -6.85
N THR A 391 -1.29 27.59 -6.82
CA THR A 391 -1.27 26.47 -7.77
C THR A 391 -1.55 26.92 -9.19
N TRP A 392 -2.44 27.91 -9.38
CA TRP A 392 -2.68 28.56 -10.67
C TRP A 392 -1.59 29.56 -11.10
N GLY A 393 -0.53 29.74 -10.30
CA GLY A 393 0.57 30.64 -10.63
C GLY A 393 0.16 32.11 -10.72
N LEU A 394 -0.90 32.52 -10.01
CA LEU A 394 -1.37 33.90 -10.06
C LEU A 394 -0.35 34.83 -9.42
N ALA A 395 -0.08 35.97 -10.07
CA ALA A 395 0.85 36.98 -9.59
C ALA A 395 0.43 37.61 -8.24
N VAL A 396 -0.86 37.58 -7.93
CA VAL A 396 -1.44 38.05 -6.67
C VAL A 396 -2.38 37.01 -6.10
N ARG A 397 -2.50 36.96 -4.77
CA ARG A 397 -3.49 36.11 -4.10
C ARG A 397 -4.90 36.60 -4.43
N ALA A 398 -5.69 35.75 -5.06
CA ALA A 398 -7.14 35.92 -5.18
C ALA A 398 -7.85 35.44 -3.90
N THR A 399 -9.09 35.87 -3.73
CA THR A 399 -10.02 35.37 -2.71
C THR A 399 -11.06 34.48 -3.38
N THR A 400 -11.83 33.68 -2.62
CA THR A 400 -13.00 32.94 -3.13
C THR A 400 -13.93 33.84 -3.95
N TYR A 401 -14.15 35.07 -3.48
CA TYR A 401 -14.94 36.09 -4.16
C TYR A 401 -14.31 36.60 -5.47
N SER A 402 -12.98 36.74 -5.54
CA SER A 402 -12.30 37.32 -6.71
C SER A 402 -11.76 36.30 -7.71
N ILE A 403 -11.77 35.00 -7.39
CA ILE A 403 -11.44 33.91 -8.32
C ILE A 403 -12.18 34.01 -9.66
N PRO A 404 -13.49 34.35 -9.72
CA PRO A 404 -14.19 34.57 -10.99
C PRO A 404 -13.59 35.65 -11.90
N ASN A 405 -12.72 36.54 -11.38
CA ASN A 405 -12.03 37.54 -12.21
C ASN A 405 -10.80 36.96 -12.94
N TYR A 406 -10.34 35.77 -12.54
CA TYR A 406 -9.15 35.08 -13.09
C TYR A 406 -9.51 33.80 -13.84
N ALA A 407 -10.79 33.40 -13.84
CA ALA A 407 -11.24 32.12 -14.36
C ALA A 407 -12.62 32.23 -15.00
N GLU A 408 -12.91 31.36 -15.95
CA GLU A 408 -14.22 31.26 -16.59
C GLU A 408 -15.07 30.23 -15.86
N LYS A 409 -16.35 30.54 -15.61
CA LYS A 409 -17.30 29.56 -15.09
C LYS A 409 -17.67 28.59 -16.23
N VAL A 410 -17.24 27.34 -16.10
CA VAL A 410 -17.43 26.31 -17.14
C VAL A 410 -18.57 25.33 -16.83
N GLY A 411 -19.08 25.33 -15.59
CA GLY A 411 -20.22 24.51 -15.22
C GLY A 411 -20.65 24.70 -13.76
N ASP A 412 -21.84 24.24 -13.42
CA ASP A 412 -22.34 24.17 -12.03
C ASP A 412 -23.35 23.04 -11.79
N LYS A 413 -23.57 22.18 -12.79
CA LYS A 413 -24.58 21.11 -12.73
C LYS A 413 -24.01 19.72 -12.64
N SER A 414 -22.85 19.47 -13.24
CA SER A 414 -22.31 18.11 -13.34
C SER A 414 -20.79 18.08 -13.21
N ILE A 415 -20.32 17.16 -12.38
CA ILE A 415 -18.91 16.85 -12.18
C ILE A 415 -18.26 16.20 -13.41
N TYR A 416 -19.06 15.66 -14.34
CA TYR A 416 -18.55 15.03 -15.56
C TYR A 416 -18.01 16.04 -16.60
N SER A 417 -18.05 17.33 -16.27
CA SER A 417 -17.44 18.42 -17.05
C SER A 417 -16.08 18.89 -16.52
N LEU A 418 -15.62 18.31 -15.40
CA LEU A 418 -14.36 18.65 -14.76
C LEU A 418 -13.17 18.35 -15.65
N GLN A 419 -12.13 19.16 -15.51
CA GLN A 419 -10.78 18.92 -16.04
C GLN A 419 -9.76 19.11 -14.93
N VAL A 420 -8.62 18.41 -15.02
CA VAL A 420 -7.49 18.63 -14.12
C VAL A 420 -7.06 20.10 -14.20
N GLY A 421 -6.88 20.72 -13.04
CA GLY A 421 -6.57 22.14 -12.89
C GLY A 421 -7.80 23.04 -12.73
N ASP A 422 -9.02 22.53 -12.91
CA ASP A 422 -10.24 23.26 -12.55
C ASP A 422 -10.35 23.44 -11.04
N CYS A 423 -11.13 24.42 -10.60
CA CYS A 423 -11.52 24.55 -9.20
C CYS A 423 -13.04 24.48 -9.03
N LEU A 424 -13.46 23.93 -7.89
CA LEU A 424 -14.83 24.05 -7.40
C LEU A 424 -14.83 25.20 -6.39
N ASN A 425 -15.51 26.30 -6.72
CA ASN A 425 -15.52 27.51 -5.91
C ASN A 425 -16.93 27.86 -5.44
N ASP A 426 -17.08 27.98 -4.12
CA ASP A 426 -18.14 28.76 -3.48
C ASP A 426 -17.56 30.14 -3.17
N VAL A 427 -18.00 31.13 -3.96
CA VAL A 427 -17.52 32.52 -3.86
C VAL A 427 -17.73 33.16 -2.49
N SER A 428 -18.56 32.57 -1.64
CA SER A 428 -18.86 33.06 -0.29
C SER A 428 -18.06 32.37 0.81
N SER A 429 -17.43 31.23 0.53
CA SER A 429 -16.91 30.36 1.59
C SER A 429 -15.57 29.71 1.29
N HIS A 430 -15.49 28.84 0.27
CA HIS A 430 -14.37 27.91 0.13
C HIS A 430 -14.11 27.53 -1.33
N VAL A 431 -12.88 27.12 -1.61
CA VAL A 431 -12.46 26.68 -2.93
C VAL A 431 -11.51 25.50 -2.86
N VAL A 432 -11.64 24.58 -3.81
CA VAL A 432 -10.81 23.37 -3.90
C VAL A 432 -10.32 23.14 -5.33
N LEU A 433 -9.16 22.50 -5.47
CA LEU A 433 -8.53 22.19 -6.77
C LEU A 433 -8.84 20.75 -7.18
N VAL A 434 -9.20 20.54 -8.44
CA VAL A 434 -9.22 19.21 -9.07
C VAL A 434 -7.81 18.86 -9.52
N SER A 435 -7.13 18.00 -8.75
CA SER A 435 -5.73 17.65 -8.97
C SER A 435 -5.55 16.44 -9.87
N ASP A 436 -6.54 15.54 -9.94
CA ASP A 436 -6.50 14.39 -10.84
C ASP A 436 -7.90 13.93 -11.24
N LEU A 437 -7.98 13.26 -12.39
CA LEU A 437 -9.19 12.65 -12.92
C LEU A 437 -8.84 11.28 -13.48
N THR A 438 -9.59 10.26 -13.05
CA THR A 438 -9.51 8.93 -13.65
C THR A 438 -10.69 8.74 -14.59
N TYR A 439 -10.41 8.07 -15.72
CA TYR A 439 -11.39 7.84 -16.78
C TYR A 439 -11.56 6.34 -17.02
N ASP A 440 -12.75 5.91 -17.38
CA ASP A 440 -12.97 4.57 -17.92
C ASP A 440 -12.50 4.46 -19.39
N SER A 441 -12.64 3.26 -19.96
CA SER A 441 -12.28 2.98 -21.36
C SER A 441 -13.11 3.76 -22.39
N GLN A 442 -14.23 4.37 -21.98
CA GLN A 442 -15.07 5.22 -22.81
C GLN A 442 -14.75 6.72 -22.64
N GLY A 443 -13.80 7.08 -21.77
CA GLY A 443 -13.43 8.46 -21.49
C GLY A 443 -14.36 9.19 -20.51
N GLN A 444 -15.21 8.48 -19.77
CA GLN A 444 -16.04 9.07 -18.71
C GLN A 444 -15.28 9.15 -17.40
N ILE A 445 -15.50 10.23 -16.62
CA ILE A 445 -14.87 10.40 -15.30
C ILE A 445 -15.42 9.35 -14.34
N VAL A 446 -14.54 8.49 -13.84
CA VAL A 446 -14.85 7.48 -12.81
C VAL A 446 -14.21 7.79 -11.46
N GLY A 447 -13.28 8.75 -11.41
CA GLY A 447 -12.68 9.24 -10.18
C GLY A 447 -12.17 10.66 -10.27
N VAL A 448 -12.15 11.34 -9.13
CA VAL A 448 -11.76 12.73 -8.98
C VAL A 448 -10.91 12.86 -7.73
N GLU A 449 -9.70 13.39 -7.87
CA GLU A 449 -8.86 13.80 -6.75
C GLU A 449 -9.00 15.31 -6.51
N ILE A 450 -9.26 15.66 -5.25
CA ILE A 450 -9.35 17.03 -4.77
C ILE A 450 -8.19 17.30 -3.82
N MET A 451 -7.34 18.27 -4.18
CA MET A 451 -6.39 18.86 -3.24
C MET A 451 -6.92 20.21 -2.76
N GLU A 452 -6.89 20.42 -1.45
CA GLU A 452 -7.43 21.63 -0.84
C GLU A 452 -6.64 22.07 0.39
N GLN A 453 -6.71 23.36 0.67
CA GLN A 453 -6.30 23.89 1.97
C GLN A 453 -7.55 24.08 2.84
N THR A 454 -7.72 23.22 3.83
CA THR A 454 -8.82 23.29 4.81
C THR A 454 -8.24 23.12 6.21
N PRO A 455 -8.85 23.67 7.29
CA PRO A 455 -8.27 23.47 8.61
C PRO A 455 -8.24 21.98 8.96
N VAL A 456 -7.11 21.45 9.42
CA VAL A 456 -5.99 22.20 10.02
C VAL A 456 -4.74 22.33 9.12
N ILE A 457 -4.68 21.58 8.03
CA ILE A 457 -3.52 21.44 7.12
C ILE A 457 -4.04 21.09 5.71
N THR A 458 -3.22 21.22 4.66
CA THR A 458 -3.61 20.76 3.32
C THR A 458 -4.16 19.34 3.36
N LYS A 459 -5.19 19.08 2.56
CA LYS A 459 -5.85 17.78 2.47
C LYS A 459 -5.91 17.33 1.02
N LEU A 460 -5.68 16.04 0.82
CA LEU A 460 -5.96 15.33 -0.42
C LEU A 460 -7.14 14.40 -0.15
N THR A 461 -8.16 14.46 -0.99
CA THR A 461 -9.33 13.60 -0.91
C THR A 461 -9.63 13.04 -2.29
N ARG A 462 -9.75 11.73 -2.40
CA ARG A 462 -10.16 11.06 -3.64
C ARG A 462 -11.60 10.61 -3.56
N TYR A 463 -12.26 10.63 -4.71
CA TYR A 463 -13.66 10.29 -4.88
C TYR A 463 -13.81 9.39 -6.11
N GLY A 464 -14.74 8.44 -6.08
CA GLY A 464 -15.05 7.56 -7.19
C GLY A 464 -14.46 6.16 -7.05
N GLN A 465 -14.18 5.51 -8.17
CA GLN A 465 -13.78 4.10 -8.21
C GLN A 465 -12.54 3.83 -7.35
N GLY A 466 -12.62 2.85 -6.45
CA GLY A 466 -11.53 2.47 -5.54
C GLY A 466 -11.41 3.30 -4.26
N GLU A 467 -12.29 4.29 -4.05
CA GLU A 467 -12.19 5.25 -2.94
C GLU A 467 -13.38 5.16 -1.98
N SER A 468 -13.13 5.49 -0.70
CA SER A 468 -14.18 5.50 0.34
C SER A 468 -15.30 6.51 0.11
N ARG A 469 -15.12 7.49 -0.79
CA ARG A 469 -16.09 8.53 -1.12
C ARG A 469 -16.54 8.37 -2.57
N SER A 470 -17.85 8.37 -2.82
CA SER A 470 -18.39 8.22 -4.19
C SER A 470 -18.35 9.53 -4.98
N LEU A 471 -18.37 9.45 -6.32
CA LEU A 471 -18.58 10.62 -7.19
C LEU A 471 -19.91 11.35 -6.90
N ALA A 472 -20.96 10.60 -6.55
CA ALA A 472 -22.22 11.18 -6.11
C ALA A 472 -22.07 12.03 -4.83
N SER A 473 -21.21 11.61 -3.90
CA SER A 473 -20.91 12.40 -2.70
C SER A 473 -20.15 13.70 -3.04
N LEU A 474 -19.25 13.68 -4.03
CA LEU A 474 -18.57 14.88 -4.53
C LEU A 474 -19.58 15.86 -5.14
N GLN A 475 -20.42 15.37 -6.06
CA GLN A 475 -21.48 16.15 -6.70
C GLN A 475 -22.42 16.77 -5.65
N SER A 476 -22.88 15.97 -4.69
CA SER A 476 -23.78 16.41 -3.62
C SER A 476 -23.12 17.45 -2.70
N TYR A 477 -21.85 17.26 -2.36
CA TYR A 477 -21.15 18.14 -1.44
C TYR A 477 -20.78 19.49 -2.08
N TYR A 478 -20.31 19.50 -3.32
CA TYR A 478 -19.88 20.74 -3.97
C TYR A 478 -20.99 21.35 -4.83
N LEU A 479 -21.31 20.73 -5.97
CA LEU A 479 -22.20 21.36 -6.97
C LEU A 479 -23.62 21.55 -6.44
N ASN A 480 -24.19 20.55 -5.75
CA ASN A 480 -25.55 20.67 -5.20
C ASN A 480 -25.62 21.65 -4.01
N ARG A 481 -24.48 22.02 -3.39
CA ARG A 481 -24.40 23.08 -2.38
C ARG A 481 -24.07 24.46 -2.95
N GLY A 482 -24.06 24.60 -4.28
CA GLY A 482 -23.90 25.89 -4.94
C GLY A 482 -22.47 26.22 -5.38
N TYR A 483 -21.53 25.29 -5.29
CA TYR A 483 -20.21 25.49 -5.90
C TYR A 483 -20.35 25.52 -7.42
N SER A 484 -19.54 26.36 -8.07
CA SER A 484 -19.41 26.37 -9.53
C SER A 484 -18.01 25.91 -9.93
N ILE A 485 -17.91 25.27 -11.08
CA ILE A 485 -16.65 24.86 -11.71
C ILE A 485 -16.08 26.08 -12.44
N TYR A 486 -14.87 26.46 -12.06
CA TYR A 486 -14.12 27.52 -12.72
C TYR A 486 -12.84 26.96 -13.32
N ARG A 487 -12.54 27.40 -14.54
CA ARG A 487 -11.34 27.03 -15.29
C ARG A 487 -10.49 28.25 -15.52
N ASN A 488 -9.21 28.18 -15.14
CA ASN A 488 -8.25 29.23 -15.48
C ASN A 488 -7.97 29.18 -17.01
N PRO A 489 -8.33 30.22 -17.78
CA PRO A 489 -8.08 30.25 -19.23
C PRO A 489 -6.59 30.26 -19.55
N LYS A 490 -5.74 30.69 -18.60
CA LYS A 490 -4.27 30.69 -18.70
C LYS A 490 -3.61 29.47 -18.04
N ARG A 491 -4.36 28.40 -17.77
CA ARG A 491 -3.82 27.20 -17.10
C ARG A 491 -2.61 26.60 -17.83
N ASP A 492 -2.55 26.75 -19.15
CA ASP A 492 -1.47 26.22 -20.00
C ASP A 492 -0.18 27.07 -19.94
N GLU A 493 -0.28 28.32 -19.46
CA GLU A 493 0.86 29.23 -19.25
C GLU A 493 1.51 29.04 -17.88
N VAL A 494 0.92 28.23 -16.99
CA VAL A 494 1.40 28.05 -15.62
C VAL A 494 2.78 27.38 -15.64
N THR A 495 3.76 28.05 -15.03
CA THR A 495 5.13 27.54 -14.90
C THR A 495 5.35 26.87 -13.55
N TYR A 496 6.25 25.90 -13.54
CA TYR A 496 6.69 25.19 -12.35
C TYR A 496 8.19 25.33 -12.14
N THR A 497 8.59 25.60 -10.90
CA THR A 497 9.98 25.58 -10.46
C THR A 497 10.10 24.55 -9.34
N PRO A 498 10.93 23.49 -9.50
CA PRO A 498 11.19 22.53 -8.44
C PRO A 498 11.67 23.23 -7.16
N ASN A 499 11.17 22.78 -6.01
CA ASN A 499 11.55 23.29 -4.72
C ASN A 499 12.40 22.24 -3.99
N PRO A 500 13.65 22.51 -3.65
CA PRO A 500 14.52 21.52 -3.01
C PRO A 500 14.02 21.10 -1.62
N ALA A 501 13.22 21.93 -0.95
CA ALA A 501 12.60 21.55 0.33
C ALA A 501 11.48 20.52 0.17
N VAL A 502 10.92 20.34 -1.03
CA VAL A 502 9.82 19.42 -1.34
C VAL A 502 10.06 18.75 -2.70
N PRO A 503 11.02 17.83 -2.80
CA PRO A 503 11.33 17.20 -4.08
C PRO A 503 10.23 16.20 -4.44
N LEU A 504 9.48 16.48 -5.50
CA LEU A 504 8.41 15.58 -5.97
C LEU A 504 8.99 14.37 -6.71
N ASP A 505 8.23 13.27 -6.72
CA ASP A 505 8.59 12.06 -7.46
C ASP A 505 8.74 12.35 -8.96
N GLY A 506 9.83 11.85 -9.56
CA GLY A 506 10.20 12.13 -10.95
C GLY A 506 10.90 13.47 -11.19
N GLU A 507 11.12 14.30 -10.16
CA GLU A 507 11.87 15.56 -10.26
C GLU A 507 13.30 15.48 -9.77
N LYS A 508 13.67 14.37 -9.12
CA LYS A 508 15.03 14.11 -8.69
C LYS A 508 15.88 13.64 -9.87
N GLY A 509 16.37 14.60 -10.66
CA GLY A 509 17.72 14.46 -11.19
C GLY A 509 18.68 14.34 -10.01
N THR A 510 19.35 13.18 -9.89
CA THR A 510 20.32 12.83 -8.84
C THR A 510 19.79 12.92 -7.41
N ARG A 511 19.39 11.77 -6.82
CA ARG A 511 19.27 11.61 -5.37
C ARG A 511 20.67 11.66 -4.74
N ASP A 512 20.85 12.50 -3.73
CA ASP A 512 21.92 12.34 -2.73
C ASP A 512 21.79 10.94 -2.08
N PRO A 513 22.91 10.24 -1.80
CA PRO A 513 22.87 8.96 -1.12
C PRO A 513 22.33 9.09 0.31
N ALA A 514 21.29 8.32 0.64
CA ALA A 514 20.85 8.04 2.01
C ALA A 514 21.16 6.56 2.36
N PRO A 515 21.59 6.24 3.58
CA PRO A 515 22.09 4.91 3.92
C PRO A 515 20.97 3.86 4.09
N LYS A 516 21.18 2.67 3.53
CA LYS A 516 20.83 1.40 4.20
C LYS A 516 22.14 0.69 4.52
N SER A 517 22.66 0.83 5.74
CA SER A 517 23.71 -0.09 6.21
C SER A 517 23.04 -1.39 6.62
N LYS A 518 23.14 -2.44 5.79
CA LYS A 518 22.88 -3.80 6.24
C LYS A 518 24.15 -4.29 6.94
N THR A 519 24.31 -4.00 8.22
CA THR A 519 25.34 -4.68 9.01
C THR A 519 24.80 -6.04 9.43
N SER A 520 25.04 -7.06 8.62
CA SER A 520 24.91 -8.44 9.05
C SER A 520 26.19 -8.86 9.78
N ALA A 521 26.07 -9.43 10.98
CA ALA A 521 27.19 -10.09 11.63
C ALA A 521 27.31 -11.50 11.03
N ILE A 522 28.40 -11.76 10.30
CA ILE A 522 28.73 -13.09 9.75
C ILE A 522 30.15 -13.44 10.22
N ALA A 523 30.40 -14.73 10.49
CA ALA A 523 31.75 -15.24 10.75
C ALA A 523 32.64 -14.93 9.53
N GLY A 524 33.60 -14.02 9.67
CA GLY A 524 34.29 -13.46 8.49
C GLY A 524 34.93 -12.08 8.66
N GLY A 525 34.34 -11.24 9.50
CA GLY A 525 34.51 -9.78 9.43
C GLY A 525 33.14 -9.13 9.26
N LYS A 526 33.04 -7.80 9.36
CA LYS A 526 31.83 -7.09 8.91
C LYS A 526 32.02 -6.74 7.44
N THR A 527 31.08 -7.10 6.58
CA THR A 527 31.02 -6.57 5.22
C THR A 527 30.24 -5.26 5.24
N VAL A 528 30.79 -4.24 4.57
CA VAL A 528 30.09 -2.98 4.35
C VAL A 528 29.89 -2.79 2.87
N GLU A 529 28.65 -2.64 2.48
CA GLU A 529 28.28 -2.26 1.12
C GLU A 529 27.99 -0.77 1.07
N LEU A 530 28.56 -0.12 0.07
CA LEU A 530 28.29 1.28 -0.24
C LEU A 530 27.36 1.28 -1.45
N TYR A 531 26.30 2.06 -1.38
CA TYR A 531 25.30 2.07 -2.43
C TYR A 531 24.98 3.50 -2.86
N ASN A 532 24.58 3.63 -4.13
CA ASN A 532 24.18 4.87 -4.76
C ASN A 532 23.08 4.61 -5.79
N ASP A 533 21.89 5.16 -5.56
CA ASP A 533 20.71 5.05 -6.43
C ASP A 533 20.93 5.63 -7.84
N SER A 534 21.96 6.46 -8.04
CA SER A 534 22.19 7.16 -9.32
C SER A 534 23.11 6.41 -10.30
N GLN A 535 23.49 5.15 -10.02
CA GLN A 535 24.49 4.36 -10.77
C GLN A 535 25.86 5.06 -10.97
N SER A 536 26.10 6.19 -10.30
CA SER A 536 27.34 6.95 -10.43
C SER A 536 28.46 6.32 -9.60
N PRO A 537 29.73 6.32 -10.08
CA PRO A 537 30.85 5.75 -9.35
C PRO A 537 30.97 6.26 -7.92
N ILE A 538 31.05 5.34 -6.96
CA ILE A 538 31.38 5.66 -5.56
C ILE A 538 32.90 5.54 -5.40
N TYR A 539 33.50 6.49 -4.70
CA TYR A 539 34.90 6.47 -4.29
C TYR A 539 34.99 6.50 -2.78
N TYR A 540 35.89 5.73 -2.17
CA TYR A 540 35.95 5.60 -0.72
C TYR A 540 37.37 5.45 -0.15
N THR A 541 37.49 5.67 1.17
CA THR A 541 38.71 5.45 1.98
C THR A 541 38.36 4.61 3.21
N ARG A 542 39.36 3.91 3.79
CA ARG A 542 39.19 3.03 4.98
C ARG A 542 39.94 3.51 6.23
N ASP A 543 40.68 4.61 6.11
CA ASP A 543 41.51 5.20 7.15
C ASP A 543 40.92 6.48 7.74
N GLY A 544 39.75 6.92 7.23
CA GLY A 544 39.10 8.17 7.64
C GLY A 544 39.55 9.42 6.89
N SER A 545 40.40 9.31 5.87
CA SER A 545 40.75 10.44 4.99
C SER A 545 39.62 10.79 4.00
N ASP A 546 39.61 12.01 3.45
CA ASP A 546 38.61 12.43 2.44
C ASP A 546 38.80 11.63 1.14
N PRO A 547 37.74 10.99 0.60
CA PRO A 547 37.81 10.30 -0.69
C PRO A 547 37.82 11.29 -1.86
N SER A 548 38.42 10.90 -3.00
CA SER A 548 38.44 11.69 -4.23
C SER A 548 38.18 10.82 -5.47
N VAL A 549 37.85 11.44 -6.61
CA VAL A 549 37.60 10.73 -7.89
C VAL A 549 38.83 10.03 -8.49
N SER A 550 40.03 10.39 -8.02
CA SER A 550 41.26 9.67 -8.34
C SER A 550 41.55 8.54 -7.36
N GLY A 551 40.71 8.37 -6.33
CA GLY A 551 40.86 7.41 -5.24
C GLY A 551 40.27 6.05 -5.56
N THR A 552 40.06 5.26 -4.50
CA THR A 552 39.59 3.87 -4.63
C THR A 552 38.12 3.84 -5.04
N LYS A 553 37.84 3.34 -6.25
CA LYS A 553 36.47 3.10 -6.73
C LYS A 553 35.86 1.89 -6.02
N TYR A 554 34.65 2.06 -5.50
CA TYR A 554 33.85 0.97 -4.97
C TYR A 554 33.37 0.07 -6.12
N THR A 555 33.65 -1.22 -6.01
CA THR A 555 33.36 -2.24 -7.04
C THR A 555 32.69 -3.48 -6.46
N GLY A 556 32.47 -3.51 -5.15
CA GLY A 556 31.91 -4.64 -4.42
C GLY A 556 32.11 -4.47 -2.91
N ALA A 557 31.49 -5.36 -2.12
CA ALA A 557 31.50 -5.31 -0.65
C ALA A 557 32.90 -5.10 -0.04
N ILE A 558 32.97 -4.26 0.98
CA ILE A 558 34.19 -3.94 1.74
C ILE A 558 34.24 -4.84 2.98
N THR A 559 35.12 -5.83 3.00
CA THR A 559 35.39 -6.63 4.19
C THR A 559 36.26 -5.86 5.18
N VAL A 560 35.82 -5.76 6.45
CA VAL A 560 36.59 -5.23 7.57
C VAL A 560 36.73 -6.24 8.71
N ASN A 561 37.98 -6.46 9.13
CA ASN A 561 38.35 -7.47 10.12
C ASN A 561 38.70 -6.87 11.50
N ASN A 562 38.67 -5.54 11.59
CA ASN A 562 38.91 -4.74 12.78
C ASN A 562 38.07 -3.44 12.70
N THR A 563 38.02 -2.69 13.80
CA THR A 563 37.31 -1.40 13.81
C THR A 563 37.88 -0.46 12.74
N THR A 564 37.04 -0.03 11.79
CA THR A 564 37.45 0.70 10.57
C THR A 564 36.58 1.94 10.34
N LYS A 565 37.18 3.06 9.93
CA LYS A 565 36.46 4.29 9.53
C LYS A 565 36.39 4.39 8.01
N LEU A 566 35.18 4.31 7.47
CA LEU A 566 34.91 4.44 6.04
C LEU A 566 34.43 5.86 5.72
N ARG A 567 34.98 6.46 4.66
CA ARG A 567 34.43 7.70 4.09
C ARG A 567 34.22 7.55 2.58
N ALA A 568 33.13 8.09 2.03
CA ALA A 568 32.77 7.89 0.62
C ALA A 568 32.14 9.12 -0.05
N ILE A 569 32.35 9.27 -1.37
CA ILE A 569 31.72 10.26 -2.25
C ILE A 569 31.24 9.61 -3.54
N THR A 570 30.33 10.29 -4.24
CA THR A 570 29.91 9.95 -5.60
C THR A 570 30.12 11.13 -6.53
N VAL A 571 30.52 10.87 -7.77
CA VAL A 571 30.68 11.91 -8.81
C VAL A 571 30.06 11.43 -10.11
N SER A 572 29.20 12.27 -10.69
CA SER A 572 28.56 12.03 -11.98
C SER A 572 29.06 13.05 -13.01
N GLY A 573 29.57 12.59 -14.16
CA GLY A 573 30.00 13.47 -15.25
C GLY A 573 30.93 14.62 -14.83
N ASN A 574 30.57 15.85 -15.21
CA ASN A 574 31.32 17.08 -14.91
C ASN A 574 30.76 17.86 -13.70
N TYR A 575 29.90 17.24 -12.88
CA TYR A 575 29.26 17.91 -11.74
C TYR A 575 30.15 17.89 -10.49
N SER A 576 29.96 18.86 -9.59
CA SER A 576 30.60 18.88 -8.27
C SER A 576 30.24 17.61 -7.50
N GLY A 577 31.22 17.00 -6.80
CA GLY A 577 31.00 15.76 -6.07
C GLY A 577 30.02 15.89 -4.91
N SER A 578 29.46 14.75 -4.47
CA SER A 578 28.54 14.69 -3.33
C SER A 578 29.19 15.17 -2.03
N ASN A 579 28.38 15.43 -1.00
CA ASN A 579 28.87 15.54 0.37
C ASN A 579 29.59 14.24 0.79
N ILE A 580 30.57 14.35 1.70
CA ILE A 580 31.34 13.20 2.19
C ILE A 580 30.51 12.42 3.22
N LEU A 581 30.23 11.15 2.92
CA LEU A 581 29.70 10.18 3.88
C LEU A 581 30.81 9.75 4.85
N GLU A 582 30.52 9.62 6.15
CA GLU A 582 31.41 9.03 7.15
C GLU A 582 30.68 7.92 7.95
N TYR A 583 31.31 6.75 8.07
CA TYR A 583 30.75 5.59 8.78
C TYR A 583 31.83 4.80 9.54
N THR A 584 31.55 4.39 10.80
CA THR A 584 32.49 3.59 11.61
C THR A 584 31.96 2.18 11.85
N VAL A 585 32.72 1.18 11.42
CA VAL A 585 32.41 -0.24 11.61
C VAL A 585 33.09 -0.76 12.88
N LYS A 586 32.33 -1.33 13.82
CA LYS A 586 32.86 -1.96 15.06
C LYS A 586 32.69 -3.48 15.02
N VAL A 587 33.74 -4.26 15.35
CA VAL A 587 33.68 -5.74 15.47
C VAL A 587 33.74 -6.20 16.95
N PRO A 588 33.03 -7.28 17.34
CA PRO A 588 33.04 -7.82 18.70
C PRO A 588 34.42 -8.41 19.11
N GLN A 589 34.67 -8.60 20.41
CA GLN A 589 35.93 -9.20 20.93
C GLN A 589 35.72 -10.70 21.23
N ALA A 590 36.70 -11.55 20.91
CA ALA A 590 36.60 -12.98 21.22
C ALA A 590 36.66 -13.26 22.74
N ASN A 591 35.98 -14.31 23.20
CA ASN A 591 36.08 -14.73 24.60
C ASN A 591 37.49 -15.28 24.89
N THR A 592 38.06 -14.88 26.02
CA THR A 592 39.33 -15.44 26.51
C THR A 592 39.25 -16.97 26.56
N PRO A 593 40.21 -17.72 25.98
CA PRO A 593 40.21 -19.17 26.02
C PRO A 593 40.17 -19.71 27.46
N LYS A 594 39.34 -20.73 27.67
CA LYS A 594 39.22 -21.44 28.95
C LYS A 594 39.85 -22.82 28.82
N ALA A 595 40.50 -23.26 29.90
CA ALA A 595 41.08 -24.60 30.01
C ALA A 595 40.25 -25.45 30.98
N GLU A 596 39.89 -26.66 30.55
CA GLU A 596 39.08 -27.60 31.32
C GLU A 596 39.72 -28.99 31.29
N LEU A 597 39.58 -29.76 32.36
CA LEU A 597 40.02 -31.15 32.37
C LEU A 597 39.03 -32.01 31.59
N GLU A 598 39.51 -32.68 30.54
CA GLU A 598 38.68 -33.58 29.75
C GLU A 598 38.74 -35.02 30.27
N SER A 599 39.93 -35.50 30.61
CA SER A 599 40.12 -36.85 31.16
C SER A 599 41.38 -36.91 32.01
N GLY A 600 41.34 -37.73 33.06
CA GLY A 600 42.42 -37.81 34.06
C GLY A 600 41.87 -37.78 35.48
N GLN A 601 42.76 -37.64 36.45
CA GLN A 601 42.41 -37.48 37.86
C GLN A 601 42.96 -36.15 38.38
N MET A 602 42.10 -35.38 39.03
CA MET A 602 42.50 -34.21 39.82
C MET A 602 42.83 -34.63 41.23
N TYR A 603 43.93 -34.10 41.77
CA TYR A 603 44.27 -34.17 43.19
C TYR A 603 44.44 -32.74 43.71
N GLY A 604 43.35 -32.12 44.16
CA GLY A 604 43.32 -30.71 44.51
C GLY A 604 43.54 -29.83 43.28
N ASN A 605 44.59 -29.00 43.29
CA ASN A 605 44.98 -28.14 42.16
C ASN A 605 45.98 -28.83 41.20
N LEU A 606 46.31 -30.11 41.43
CA LEU A 606 47.24 -30.89 40.61
C LEU A 606 46.47 -31.82 39.68
N VAL A 607 47.07 -32.09 38.52
CA VAL A 607 46.53 -33.00 37.49
C VAL A 607 47.53 -34.14 37.27
N SER A 608 47.06 -35.39 37.21
CA SER A 608 47.95 -36.55 37.01
C SER A 608 48.63 -36.53 35.63
N SER A 609 49.87 -37.01 35.53
CA SER A 609 50.53 -37.21 34.22
C SER A 609 49.70 -38.17 33.36
N GLY A 610 49.58 -37.86 32.07
CA GLY A 610 48.68 -38.51 31.12
C GLY A 610 47.28 -37.88 31.02
N SER A 611 46.95 -36.89 31.86
CA SER A 611 45.67 -36.17 31.78
C SER A 611 45.57 -35.31 30.53
N LYS A 612 44.34 -35.07 30.06
CA LYS A 612 44.06 -34.29 28.85
C LYS A 612 43.31 -33.00 29.19
N ILE A 613 43.87 -31.87 28.79
CA ILE A 613 43.27 -30.54 28.94
C ILE A 613 42.60 -30.12 27.64
N LYS A 614 41.31 -29.83 27.73
CA LYS A 614 40.51 -29.27 26.64
C LYS A 614 40.49 -27.76 26.73
N LEU A 615 40.74 -27.10 25.60
CA LEU A 615 40.59 -25.65 25.47
C LEU A 615 39.27 -25.31 24.76
N THR A 616 38.57 -24.27 25.24
CA THR A 616 37.31 -23.78 24.66
C THR A 616 37.32 -22.25 24.54
N THR A 617 36.61 -21.70 23.55
CA THR A 617 36.45 -20.25 23.32
C THR A 617 35.10 -19.98 22.61
N SER A 618 34.86 -18.75 22.16
CA SER A 618 33.73 -18.37 21.31
C SER A 618 33.61 -19.30 20.10
N SER A 619 32.38 -19.71 19.77
CA SER A 619 32.11 -20.50 18.57
C SER A 619 32.64 -19.78 17.33
N GLY A 620 33.44 -20.46 16.50
CA GLY A 620 34.05 -19.91 15.29
C GLY A 620 35.44 -19.28 15.45
N ALA A 621 35.98 -19.14 16.66
CA ALA A 621 37.36 -18.66 16.85
C ALA A 621 38.37 -19.81 16.94
N LYS A 622 39.54 -19.64 16.30
CA LYS A 622 40.69 -20.56 16.42
C LYS A 622 41.48 -20.21 17.68
N ILE A 623 41.82 -21.23 18.47
CA ILE A 623 42.67 -21.08 19.64
C ILE A 623 44.12 -21.37 19.22
N TYR A 624 45.00 -20.41 19.49
CA TYR A 624 46.46 -20.55 19.36
C TYR A 624 47.06 -20.63 20.76
N TYR A 625 47.94 -21.60 20.99
CA TYR A 625 48.47 -21.86 22.33
C TYR A 625 49.97 -22.18 22.33
N THR A 626 50.55 -22.01 23.51
CA THR A 626 51.92 -22.40 23.87
C THR A 626 51.85 -23.25 25.13
N THR A 627 52.81 -24.16 25.31
CA THR A 627 52.90 -25.02 26.51
C THR A 627 54.13 -24.75 27.36
N ASP A 628 54.94 -23.75 26.97
CA ASP A 628 56.15 -23.33 27.66
C ASP A 628 55.96 -22.02 28.45
N GLY A 629 54.75 -21.45 28.44
CA GLY A 629 54.41 -20.19 29.11
C GLY A 629 54.73 -18.91 28.33
N SER A 630 55.25 -19.00 27.10
CA SER A 630 55.43 -17.85 26.20
C SER A 630 54.09 -17.28 25.72
N GLU A 631 54.03 -15.99 25.35
CA GLU A 631 52.79 -15.39 24.83
C GLU A 631 52.43 -15.98 23.47
N PRO A 632 51.21 -16.50 23.29
CA PRO A 632 50.80 -17.05 22.02
C PRO A 632 50.63 -15.94 20.98
N THR A 633 50.90 -16.27 19.73
CA THR A 633 50.71 -15.45 18.54
C THR A 633 50.00 -16.28 17.47
N VAL A 634 49.65 -15.65 16.34
CA VAL A 634 49.07 -16.37 15.18
C VAL A 634 50.02 -17.40 14.54
N SER A 635 51.31 -17.41 14.91
CA SER A 635 52.27 -18.44 14.50
C SER A 635 52.44 -19.57 15.52
N SER A 636 51.73 -19.52 16.66
CA SER A 636 51.76 -20.57 17.69
C SER A 636 50.94 -21.79 17.29
N SER A 637 50.98 -22.85 18.11
CA SER A 637 50.27 -24.10 17.80
C SER A 637 48.77 -23.90 17.80
N VAL A 638 48.07 -24.40 16.78
CA VAL A 638 46.60 -24.35 16.70
C VAL A 638 46.01 -25.51 17.49
N TYR A 639 45.09 -25.22 18.40
CA TYR A 639 44.42 -26.25 19.19
C TYR A 639 43.41 -27.02 18.34
N SER A 640 43.68 -28.31 18.11
CA SER A 640 42.80 -29.23 17.37
C SER A 640 42.38 -30.45 18.18
N SER A 641 43.11 -30.74 19.26
CA SER A 641 42.84 -31.87 20.14
C SER A 641 43.32 -31.57 21.57
N PRO A 642 42.73 -32.23 22.58
CA PRO A 642 43.11 -32.10 23.98
C PRO A 642 44.62 -32.25 24.21
N ILE A 643 45.18 -31.33 25.01
CA ILE A 643 46.62 -31.27 25.30
C ILE A 643 46.92 -32.29 26.40
N THR A 644 47.79 -33.25 26.12
CA THR A 644 48.20 -34.25 27.10
C THR A 644 49.30 -33.69 28.00
N ILE A 645 49.08 -33.72 29.31
CA ILE A 645 50.03 -33.27 30.32
C ILE A 645 50.98 -34.42 30.65
N THR A 646 52.25 -34.32 30.30
CA THR A 646 53.26 -35.37 30.58
C THR A 646 54.27 -34.97 31.65
N LYS A 647 54.32 -33.69 32.00
CA LYS A 647 55.18 -33.04 33.00
C LYS A 647 54.59 -31.68 33.37
N ASP A 648 55.17 -31.01 34.35
CA ASP A 648 54.82 -29.63 34.68
C ASP A 648 55.02 -28.73 33.45
N MET A 649 53.98 -27.97 33.10
CA MET A 649 53.96 -27.07 31.96
C MET A 649 52.93 -25.95 32.13
N THR A 650 53.12 -24.84 31.41
CA THR A 650 52.23 -23.67 31.45
C THR A 650 51.56 -23.51 30.10
N ILE A 651 50.23 -23.62 30.07
CA ILE A 651 49.46 -23.40 28.85
C ILE A 651 48.99 -21.95 28.83
N LYS A 652 49.42 -21.19 27.82
CA LYS A 652 48.82 -19.88 27.48
C LYS A 652 48.09 -20.00 26.15
N ALA A 653 46.96 -19.32 26.03
CA ALA A 653 46.12 -19.41 24.84
C ALA A 653 45.50 -18.05 24.48
N MET A 654 45.44 -17.76 23.18
CA MET A 654 44.68 -16.66 22.60
C MET A 654 43.66 -17.21 21.60
N ALA A 655 42.55 -16.50 21.44
CA ALA A 655 41.56 -16.81 20.41
C ALA A 655 41.62 -15.74 19.31
N LEU A 656 41.62 -16.17 18.05
CA LEU A 656 41.43 -15.31 16.90
C LEU A 656 40.45 -15.98 15.96
N GLY A 657 39.40 -15.25 15.57
CA GLY A 657 38.36 -15.74 14.68
C GLY A 657 37.94 -14.65 13.72
N ASP A 658 37.46 -15.05 12.54
CA ASP A 658 36.99 -14.10 11.56
C ASP A 658 35.77 -13.35 12.11
N GLY A 659 35.86 -12.01 12.19
CA GLY A 659 34.81 -11.17 12.79
C GLY A 659 34.99 -10.84 14.27
N TYR A 660 36.09 -11.28 14.90
CA TYR A 660 36.44 -10.91 16.27
C TYR A 660 37.78 -10.15 16.34
N LYS A 661 37.87 -9.13 17.19
CA LYS A 661 39.14 -8.50 17.59
C LYS A 661 39.82 -9.29 18.70
#